data_AF-A0AAE6TNZ6-F1
#
_entry.id   AF-A0AAE6TNZ6-F1
#
_cell.length_a   1.000
_cell.length_b   1.000
_cell.length_c   1.000
_cell.angle_alpha   90.00
_cell.angle_beta   90.00
_cell.angle_gamma   90.00
#
_symmetry.space_group_name_H-M   'P 1'
#
loop_
_entity.id
_entity.type
_entity.pdbx_description
1 polymer ?
#
loop_
_entity_poly.entity_id
_entity_poly.type
_entity_poly.pdbx_seq_one_letter_code
_entity_poly.pdbx_strand_id
1 'polypeptide(L)'
;MTEQDRVTVNDPRGPVNNGVGPQNVFYGAGADWMIRKGVESLRIVREDRVRLADRFVPPVGYRIAADRLEKPGSVALLEAPPGSGRRAAAIMLLHGLGEDEGDDEGDRFEELPATGTDEVPLAPGEGDRFLLDLSGITDEAEYAKAQHHVAVLRSQVQEAGAYMAVVLPSGMEHAHAPELEPHTVTLGRPRGVAVVTRCLRMDRMAFRPADLGSPDLQRLCAGSPMRELARLAGLVRAARDSGRFGTCFAGWLDQAMHAVTDRAGEVGRQVATVRTTPERALLLATAMFEEVLADTVYEAWRGLMKTVRHEEEATTELARTDFRERLAALEIERAPDGRLRFERLAYADAVRRYFWANFPGVRDDLRDWIGRAAGLPGLTTDDRVNVAIRFGERSLAVGRPDHLFDLVVRWAGSATGSLCDSRAVAALELGLSHERFGGWFRKRVYECVRPGPLSDGLIRVLTVACRQSLGATHPHQAMVRLHYLAVRTGEAAREAREALLDLGGRDRRLYRLLIDRLRYRVHQEPRGAEPHLGLLTELLKSERAPDPPTWPDLFLGWETVFSQPPTELWKPLVSSWLTAAAADSTREMALGVMVGATRGRAAALHRLYAIACDWAGTTSRPSRATSVAALFWQHIDHAQYARTETAERADAGPRTTEEAR
;
A
#
# COMPACT_ATOMS: atom_id res chain seq x y z
N MET A 1 -7.30 -13.06 -68.56
CA MET A 1 -6.97 -12.22 -67.38
C MET A 1 -8.30 -11.81 -66.78
N THR A 2 -8.77 -12.40 -65.69
CA THR A 2 -8.13 -12.40 -64.38
C THR A 2 -8.30 -13.75 -63.66
N GLU A 3 -7.18 -14.42 -63.39
CA GLU A 3 -7.10 -15.45 -62.35
C GLU A 3 -7.49 -14.80 -61.02
N GLN A 4 -8.50 -15.34 -60.34
CA GLN A 4 -8.69 -15.06 -58.92
C GLN A 4 -7.68 -15.89 -58.15
N ASP A 5 -6.62 -15.23 -57.66
CA ASP A 5 -5.67 -15.78 -56.71
C ASP A 5 -6.43 -16.35 -55.50
N ARG A 6 -6.59 -17.67 -55.48
CA ARG A 6 -7.07 -18.41 -54.32
C ARG A 6 -5.86 -18.74 -53.46
N VAL A 7 -5.60 -17.89 -52.47
CA VAL A 7 -4.65 -18.19 -51.40
C VAL A 7 -5.22 -19.36 -50.57
N THR A 8 -4.56 -20.52 -50.65
CA THR A 8 -4.82 -21.67 -49.79
C THR A 8 -3.87 -21.62 -48.60
N VAL A 9 -4.43 -21.48 -47.39
CA VAL A 9 -3.66 -21.52 -46.14
C VAL A 9 -3.72 -22.93 -45.59
N ASN A 10 -2.59 -23.63 -45.61
CA ASN A 10 -2.44 -24.93 -44.94
C ASN A 10 -1.84 -24.71 -43.54
N ASP A 11 -2.49 -25.27 -42.52
CA ASP A 11 -2.08 -25.29 -41.10
C ASP A 11 -2.08 -23.94 -40.33
N PRO A 12 -3.19 -23.19 -40.28
CA PRO A 12 -3.26 -22.00 -39.44
C PRO A 12 -3.46 -22.38 -37.96
N ARG A 13 -2.52 -21.97 -37.10
CA ARG A 13 -2.62 -22.08 -35.64
C ARG A 13 -3.41 -20.94 -34.98
N GLY A 14 -4.26 -20.26 -35.75
CA GLY A 14 -5.10 -19.13 -35.30
C GLY A 14 -6.25 -18.85 -36.28
N PRO A 15 -7.24 -18.01 -35.91
CA PRO A 15 -8.42 -17.76 -36.75
C PRO A 15 -8.05 -16.91 -37.99
N VAL A 16 -8.31 -17.43 -39.19
CA VAL A 16 -8.02 -16.76 -40.48
C VAL A 16 -9.30 -16.21 -41.11
N ASN A 17 -9.30 -14.96 -41.55
CA ASN A 17 -10.35 -14.37 -42.38
C ASN A 17 -9.84 -14.20 -43.82
N ASN A 18 -10.55 -14.77 -44.77
CA ASN A 18 -10.29 -14.74 -46.20
C ASN A 18 -11.35 -13.93 -46.99
N GLY A 19 -12.14 -13.09 -46.32
CA GLY A 19 -13.10 -12.15 -46.90
C GLY A 19 -12.69 -10.67 -46.78
N VAL A 20 -13.38 -9.79 -47.51
CA VAL A 20 -13.09 -8.33 -47.62
C VAL A 20 -13.59 -7.51 -46.42
N GLY A 21 -14.08 -8.16 -45.36
CA GLY A 21 -14.60 -7.50 -44.15
C GLY A 21 -13.61 -7.55 -42.97
N PRO A 22 -13.70 -6.61 -42.01
CA PRO A 22 -12.85 -6.63 -40.82
C PRO A 22 -13.11 -7.89 -39.98
N GLN A 23 -12.03 -8.60 -39.60
CA GLN A 23 -12.10 -9.72 -38.68
C GLN A 23 -12.10 -9.20 -37.24
N ASN A 24 -13.27 -9.17 -36.60
CA ASN A 24 -13.36 -8.89 -35.17
C ASN A 24 -13.20 -10.19 -34.39
N VAL A 25 -11.96 -10.54 -34.04
CA VAL A 25 -11.65 -11.69 -33.16
C VAL A 25 -11.86 -11.27 -31.71
N PHE A 26 -13.04 -11.57 -31.16
CA PHE A 26 -13.24 -11.54 -29.72
C PHE A 26 -12.73 -12.85 -29.13
N TYR A 27 -11.58 -12.81 -28.45
CA TYR A 27 -11.21 -13.89 -27.53
C TYR A 27 -12.20 -13.87 -26.37
N GLY A 28 -13.34 -14.53 -26.56
CA GLY A 28 -14.23 -14.88 -25.48
C GLY A 28 -13.51 -15.88 -24.58
N ALA A 29 -12.95 -15.40 -23.48
CA ALA A 29 -12.53 -16.23 -22.35
C ALA A 29 -13.78 -16.88 -21.74
N GLY A 30 -14.25 -17.95 -22.39
CA GLY A 30 -15.23 -18.86 -21.84
C GLY A 30 -14.64 -19.54 -20.60
N ALA A 31 -15.44 -19.57 -19.53
CA ALA A 31 -15.14 -20.05 -18.17
C ALA A 31 -14.46 -19.08 -17.18
N ASP A 32 -14.31 -17.79 -17.51
CA ASP A 32 -13.53 -16.84 -16.66
C ASP A 32 -14.38 -15.97 -15.69
N TRP A 33 -15.68 -16.24 -15.57
CA TRP A 33 -16.59 -15.46 -14.72
C TRP A 33 -16.56 -15.84 -13.23
N MET A 34 -15.85 -16.92 -12.87
CA MET A 34 -15.64 -17.33 -11.47
C MET A 34 -14.38 -16.74 -10.82
N ILE A 35 -13.45 -16.18 -11.60
CA ILE A 35 -12.23 -15.53 -11.07
C ILE A 35 -12.52 -14.05 -10.80
N ARG A 36 -13.42 -13.70 -9.87
CA ARG A 36 -13.59 -12.31 -9.37
C ARG A 36 -14.59 -12.24 -8.21
N LYS A 37 -14.10 -12.13 -6.96
CA LYS A 37 -14.58 -11.25 -5.86
C LYS A 37 -14.07 -11.70 -4.48
N GLY A 38 -13.32 -10.81 -3.82
CA GLY A 38 -12.92 -10.90 -2.42
C GLY A 38 -11.45 -10.51 -2.28
N VAL A 39 -11.21 -9.25 -1.95
CA VAL A 39 -9.87 -8.66 -1.83
C VAL A 39 -9.39 -8.95 -0.42
N GLU A 40 -8.69 -10.06 -0.22
CA GLU A 40 -7.67 -10.14 0.82
C GLU A 40 -6.32 -9.93 0.14
N SER A 41 -6.01 -8.66 -0.10
CA SER A 41 -4.62 -8.24 -0.19
C SER A 41 -4.28 -7.65 1.17
N LEU A 42 -3.89 -8.53 2.09
CA LEU A 42 -3.22 -8.12 3.31
C LEU A 42 -1.75 -7.85 2.98
N ARG A 43 -1.13 -7.07 3.85
CA ARG A 43 0.15 -6.42 3.65
C ARG A 43 1.27 -7.45 3.48
N ILE A 44 2.48 -6.98 3.19
CA ILE A 44 3.68 -7.74 3.56
C ILE A 44 4.34 -7.07 4.78
N VAL A 45 3.50 -6.64 5.72
CA VAL A 45 3.95 -6.33 7.08
C VAL A 45 4.48 -7.62 7.70
N ARG A 46 5.50 -7.54 8.56
CA ARG A 46 6.09 -8.72 9.21
C ARG A 46 5.03 -9.65 9.81
N GLU A 47 4.02 -9.11 10.48
CA GLU A 47 2.88 -9.88 11.00
C GLU A 47 2.11 -10.64 9.93
N ASP A 48 1.87 -10.03 8.77
CA ASP A 48 1.20 -10.69 7.65
C ASP A 48 2.11 -11.74 6.98
N ARG A 49 3.42 -11.51 6.93
CA ARG A 49 4.41 -12.52 6.50
C ARG A 49 4.36 -13.75 7.42
N VAL A 50 4.43 -13.53 8.72
CA VAL A 50 4.35 -14.59 9.73
C VAL A 50 3.01 -15.32 9.63
N ARG A 51 1.90 -14.58 9.53
CA ARG A 51 0.55 -15.14 9.37
C ARG A 51 0.41 -15.96 8.09
N LEU A 52 1.06 -15.53 7.00
CA LEU A 52 1.10 -16.25 5.73
C LEU A 52 1.99 -17.49 5.85
N ALA A 53 3.15 -17.43 6.49
CA ALA A 53 4.05 -18.56 6.72
C ALA A 53 3.35 -19.71 7.47
N ASP A 54 2.57 -19.35 8.49
CA ASP A 54 1.72 -20.29 9.23
C ASP A 54 0.71 -21.02 8.35
N ARG A 55 0.23 -20.39 7.27
CA ARG A 55 -0.83 -20.90 6.39
C ARG A 55 -0.31 -21.42 5.05
N PHE A 56 0.94 -21.13 4.70
CA PHE A 56 1.51 -21.38 3.40
C PHE A 56 1.75 -22.88 3.17
N VAL A 57 1.46 -23.33 1.95
CA VAL A 57 1.78 -24.67 1.47
C VAL A 57 2.68 -24.51 0.24
N PRO A 58 3.95 -24.94 0.32
CA PRO A 58 4.89 -24.81 -0.79
C PRO A 58 4.36 -25.48 -2.08
N PRO A 59 4.30 -24.75 -3.21
CA PRO A 59 4.00 -25.35 -4.51
C PRO A 59 5.13 -26.25 -5.00
N VAL A 60 4.82 -27.08 -6.00
CA VAL A 60 5.86 -27.78 -6.79
C VAL A 60 6.77 -26.72 -7.45
N GLY A 61 8.08 -26.94 -7.44
CA GLY A 61 9.07 -25.98 -7.95
C GLY A 61 9.52 -24.93 -6.91
N TYR A 62 8.86 -24.84 -5.74
CA TYR A 62 9.21 -23.86 -4.71
C TYR A 62 10.66 -24.00 -4.20
N ARG A 63 11.13 -25.23 -3.96
CA ARG A 63 12.51 -25.48 -3.52
C ARG A 63 13.54 -25.02 -4.55
N ILE A 64 13.27 -25.24 -5.85
CA ILE A 64 14.16 -24.80 -6.93
C ILE A 64 14.25 -23.27 -6.94
N ALA A 65 13.13 -22.58 -6.71
CA ALA A 65 13.13 -21.12 -6.58
C ALA A 65 13.89 -20.64 -5.33
N ALA A 66 13.81 -21.38 -4.22
CA ALA A 66 14.56 -21.08 -3.00
C ALA A 66 16.06 -21.26 -3.18
N ASP A 67 16.49 -22.39 -3.76
CA ASP A 67 17.90 -22.69 -4.05
C ASP A 67 18.49 -21.62 -5.00
N ARG A 68 17.69 -21.04 -5.90
CA ARG A 68 18.11 -19.92 -6.76
C ARG A 68 18.29 -18.59 -6.04
N LEU A 69 17.71 -18.41 -4.86
CA LEU A 69 17.84 -17.20 -4.04
C LEU A 69 18.87 -17.36 -2.92
N GLU A 70 19.59 -18.48 -2.85
CA GLU A 70 20.54 -18.78 -1.75
C GLU A 70 21.75 -17.83 -1.72
N LYS A 71 22.22 -17.34 -2.89
CA LYS A 71 23.42 -16.50 -2.97
C LYS A 71 23.08 -15.00 -2.91
N PRO A 72 23.87 -14.16 -2.23
CA PRO A 72 23.73 -12.71 -2.31
C PRO A 72 23.71 -12.20 -3.75
N GLY A 73 22.84 -11.24 -4.06
CA GLY A 73 22.67 -10.70 -5.41
C GLY A 73 21.78 -11.53 -6.33
N SER A 74 21.12 -12.58 -5.82
CA SER A 74 20.31 -13.48 -6.64
C SER A 74 18.91 -12.96 -6.93
N VAL A 75 18.41 -13.33 -8.11
CA VAL A 75 17.08 -12.98 -8.59
C VAL A 75 16.36 -14.23 -9.10
N ALA A 76 15.10 -14.42 -8.69
CA ALA A 76 14.25 -15.51 -9.15
C ALA A 76 12.99 -14.95 -9.83
N LEU A 77 12.75 -15.36 -11.08
CA LEU A 77 11.54 -15.03 -11.82
C LEU A 77 10.57 -16.22 -11.72
N LEU A 78 9.35 -15.97 -11.28
CA LEU A 78 8.37 -16.99 -10.97
C LEU A 78 7.27 -16.98 -12.02
N GLU A 79 7.20 -18.05 -12.78
CA GLU A 79 6.17 -18.29 -13.77
C GLU A 79 5.15 -19.28 -13.18
N ALA A 80 3.87 -18.93 -13.21
CA ALA A 80 2.83 -19.82 -12.71
C ALA A 80 1.44 -19.43 -13.22
N PRO A 81 0.53 -20.41 -13.42
CA PRO A 81 -0.85 -20.15 -13.79
C PRO A 81 -1.57 -19.24 -12.78
N PRO A 82 -2.53 -18.40 -13.22
CA PRO A 82 -3.37 -17.61 -12.32
C PRO A 82 -4.07 -18.48 -11.26
N GLY A 83 -4.16 -17.97 -10.03
CA GLY A 83 -4.82 -18.67 -8.93
C GLY A 83 -4.00 -19.77 -8.24
N SER A 84 -2.76 -20.02 -8.68
CA SER A 84 -1.82 -20.97 -8.06
C SER A 84 -1.25 -20.53 -6.70
N GLY A 85 -1.35 -19.24 -6.37
CA GLY A 85 -0.68 -18.67 -5.18
C GLY A 85 0.74 -18.14 -5.45
N ARG A 86 1.10 -17.90 -6.71
CA ARG A 86 2.42 -17.39 -7.14
C ARG A 86 2.96 -16.18 -6.37
N ARG A 87 2.10 -15.18 -6.08
CA ARG A 87 2.49 -14.03 -5.27
C ARG A 87 2.81 -14.43 -3.84
N ALA A 88 2.00 -15.30 -3.22
CA ALA A 88 2.28 -15.84 -1.89
C ALA A 88 3.58 -16.64 -1.87
N ALA A 89 3.88 -17.41 -2.92
CA ALA A 89 5.15 -18.12 -3.05
C ALA A 89 6.34 -17.14 -3.12
N ALA A 90 6.25 -16.07 -3.91
CA ALA A 90 7.28 -15.03 -3.98
C ALA A 90 7.55 -14.39 -2.60
N ILE A 91 6.50 -14.07 -1.86
CA ILE A 91 6.60 -13.50 -0.52
C ILE A 91 7.30 -14.46 0.43
N MET A 92 6.94 -15.74 0.40
CA MET A 92 7.51 -16.75 1.28
C MET A 92 8.96 -17.08 0.95
N LEU A 93 9.35 -17.06 -0.33
CA LEU A 93 10.75 -17.20 -0.74
C LEU A 93 11.63 -16.13 -0.09
N LEU A 94 11.23 -14.87 -0.20
CA LEU A 94 11.96 -13.75 0.38
C LEU A 94 11.86 -13.72 1.92
N HIS A 95 10.76 -14.23 2.50
CA HIS A 95 10.61 -14.35 3.95
C HIS A 95 11.61 -15.34 4.55
N GLY A 96 11.80 -16.51 3.91
CA GLY A 96 12.69 -17.56 4.40
C GLY A 96 14.18 -17.21 4.39
N LEU A 97 14.60 -16.18 3.66
CA LEU A 97 15.98 -15.68 3.66
C LEU A 97 16.36 -14.92 4.94
N GLY A 98 15.41 -14.68 5.85
CA GLY A 98 15.58 -13.78 7.00
C GLY A 98 15.51 -14.39 8.38
N GLU A 99 15.40 -15.71 8.50
CA GLU A 99 15.20 -16.36 9.79
C GLU A 99 16.51 -16.62 10.54
N ASP A 100 17.68 -16.47 9.89
CA ASP A 100 18.96 -16.96 10.44
C ASP A 100 19.89 -15.91 11.09
N GLU A 101 19.61 -14.60 11.00
CA GLU A 101 20.47 -13.58 11.64
C GLU A 101 19.64 -12.63 12.50
N GLY A 102 19.79 -12.78 13.82
CA GLY A 102 19.23 -11.87 14.81
C GLY A 102 19.96 -10.53 14.78
N ASP A 103 19.37 -9.53 14.13
CA ASP A 103 19.34 -8.13 14.53
C ASP A 103 18.40 -7.35 13.58
N ASP A 104 17.73 -6.33 14.11
CA ASP A 104 16.64 -5.57 13.48
C ASP A 104 16.98 -4.90 12.12
N GLU A 105 18.23 -4.93 11.65
CA GLU A 105 18.63 -4.37 10.34
C GLU A 105 18.40 -5.34 9.15
N GLY A 106 18.26 -6.65 9.39
CA GLY A 106 18.17 -7.66 8.33
C GLY A 106 16.77 -7.91 7.73
N ASP A 107 15.70 -7.35 8.32
CA ASP A 107 14.31 -7.78 8.06
C ASP A 107 13.59 -7.03 6.90
N ARG A 108 14.39 -6.38 6.04
CA ARG A 108 13.88 -5.44 5.05
C ARG A 108 13.28 -6.11 3.83
N PHE A 109 11.97 -5.90 3.67
CA PHE A 109 11.17 -6.40 2.54
C PHE A 109 10.42 -5.22 1.91
N GLU A 110 10.64 -4.97 0.62
CA GLU A 110 9.99 -3.88 -0.12
C GLU A 110 9.35 -4.40 -1.42
N GLU A 111 8.10 -3.97 -1.71
CA GLU A 111 7.48 -4.24 -3.02
C GLU A 111 7.85 -3.11 -4.00
N LEU A 112 8.42 -3.48 -5.15
CA LEU A 112 8.82 -2.56 -6.20
C LEU A 112 7.67 -2.31 -7.20
N PRO A 113 7.56 -1.10 -7.76
CA PRO A 113 6.54 -0.82 -8.76
C PRO A 113 6.80 -1.61 -10.06
N ALA A 114 5.72 -2.10 -10.67
CA ALA A 114 5.79 -2.84 -11.94
C ALA A 114 6.33 -2.01 -13.12
N THR A 115 6.27 -0.67 -13.01
CA THR A 115 6.81 0.25 -14.02
C THR A 115 7.64 1.34 -13.33
N GLY A 116 8.76 1.74 -13.96
CA GLY A 116 9.75 2.66 -13.40
C GLY A 116 9.33 4.13 -13.34
N THR A 117 8.07 4.44 -13.02
CA THR A 117 7.56 5.82 -13.00
C THR A 117 7.91 6.61 -11.75
N ASP A 118 8.56 6.01 -10.75
CA ASP A 118 8.95 6.72 -9.54
C ASP A 118 10.25 7.51 -9.76
N GLU A 119 10.24 8.80 -9.36
CA GLU A 119 11.33 9.76 -9.54
C GLU A 119 12.64 9.42 -8.79
N VAL A 120 12.69 8.34 -8.01
CA VAL A 120 13.83 8.03 -7.14
C VAL A 120 14.50 6.73 -7.60
N PRO A 121 15.81 6.75 -7.92
CA PRO A 121 16.57 5.54 -8.19
C PRO A 121 16.52 4.57 -7.01
N LEU A 122 16.35 3.28 -7.28
CA LEU A 122 16.51 2.25 -6.26
C LEU A 122 17.99 2.25 -5.81
N ALA A 123 18.22 2.26 -4.50
CA ALA A 123 19.56 2.28 -3.91
C ALA A 123 19.78 1.05 -3.01
N PRO A 124 19.67 -0.19 -3.54
CA PRO A 124 19.63 -1.41 -2.74
C PRO A 124 20.86 -1.55 -1.83
N GLY A 125 20.65 -2.07 -0.62
CA GLY A 125 21.71 -2.46 0.31
C GLY A 125 21.87 -3.98 0.35
N GLU A 126 23.00 -4.43 0.91
CA GLU A 126 23.26 -5.86 1.12
C GLU A 126 22.16 -6.50 1.97
N GLY A 127 21.66 -7.66 1.54
CA GLY A 127 20.59 -8.38 2.25
C GLY A 127 19.17 -7.84 2.07
N ASP A 128 18.98 -6.68 1.41
CA ASP A 128 17.65 -6.15 1.11
C ASP A 128 16.82 -7.14 0.28
N ARG A 129 15.50 -7.21 0.50
CA ARG A 129 14.61 -8.17 -0.18
C ARG A 129 13.51 -7.44 -0.93
N PHE A 130 13.44 -7.69 -2.24
CA PHE A 130 12.52 -6.98 -3.14
C PHE A 130 11.53 -7.92 -3.82
N LEU A 131 10.24 -7.58 -3.75
CA LEU A 131 9.19 -8.23 -4.52
C LEU A 131 8.79 -7.36 -5.70
N LEU A 132 8.81 -7.91 -6.92
CA LEU A 132 8.30 -7.23 -8.11
C LEU A 132 7.15 -8.04 -8.71
N ASP A 133 5.92 -7.54 -8.60
CA ASP A 133 4.73 -8.23 -9.13
C ASP A 133 4.32 -7.65 -10.48
N LEU A 134 4.60 -8.40 -11.56
CA LEU A 134 4.21 -8.05 -12.94
C LEU A 134 2.93 -8.78 -13.37
N SER A 135 2.32 -9.54 -12.48
CA SER A 135 1.25 -10.48 -12.83
C SER A 135 -0.09 -9.82 -13.18
N GLY A 136 -0.19 -8.51 -12.93
CA GLY A 136 -1.30 -7.67 -13.36
C GLY A 136 -1.19 -7.10 -14.77
N ILE A 137 -0.02 -7.22 -15.43
CA ILE A 137 0.19 -6.71 -16.79
C ILE A 137 -0.50 -7.67 -17.78
N THR A 138 -1.37 -7.10 -18.61
CA THR A 138 -2.10 -7.84 -19.66
C THR A 138 -1.76 -7.37 -21.07
N ASP A 139 -1.01 -6.28 -21.20
CA ASP A 139 -0.62 -5.66 -22.46
C ASP A 139 0.86 -5.96 -22.77
N GLU A 140 1.16 -6.43 -23.99
CA GLU A 140 2.53 -6.80 -24.38
C GLU A 140 3.47 -5.59 -24.43
N ALA A 141 2.99 -4.40 -24.83
CA ALA A 141 3.82 -3.20 -24.89
C ALA A 141 4.17 -2.68 -23.49
N GLU A 142 3.24 -2.76 -22.55
CA GLU A 142 3.50 -2.52 -21.12
C GLU A 142 4.47 -3.56 -20.56
N TYR A 143 4.32 -4.83 -20.93
CA TYR A 143 5.22 -5.90 -20.49
C TYR A 143 6.65 -5.70 -21.01
N ALA A 144 6.84 -5.29 -22.27
CA ALA A 144 8.16 -4.98 -22.82
C ALA A 144 8.88 -3.87 -22.02
N LYS A 145 8.15 -2.83 -21.59
CA LYS A 145 8.70 -1.78 -20.72
C LYS A 145 9.07 -2.31 -19.33
N ALA A 146 8.22 -3.17 -18.77
CA ALA A 146 8.48 -3.81 -17.49
C ALA A 146 9.72 -4.71 -17.55
N GLN A 147 9.93 -5.46 -18.64
CA GLN A 147 11.13 -6.30 -18.83
C GLN A 147 12.42 -5.48 -18.86
N HIS A 148 12.43 -4.31 -19.52
CA HIS A 148 13.58 -3.41 -19.47
C HIS A 148 13.85 -2.93 -18.03
N HIS A 149 12.79 -2.63 -17.27
CA HIS A 149 12.93 -2.24 -15.87
C HIS A 149 13.46 -3.38 -14.99
N VAL A 150 13.00 -4.63 -15.20
CA VAL A 150 13.52 -5.82 -14.52
C VAL A 150 15.02 -5.98 -14.76
N ALA A 151 15.49 -5.75 -15.99
CA ALA A 151 16.92 -5.86 -16.31
C ALA A 151 17.76 -4.84 -15.54
N VAL A 152 17.31 -3.59 -15.44
CA VAL A 152 17.98 -2.54 -14.66
C VAL A 152 17.99 -2.87 -13.17
N LEU A 153 16.84 -3.28 -12.63
CA LEU A 153 16.73 -3.67 -11.22
C LEU A 153 17.61 -4.87 -10.88
N ARG A 154 17.69 -5.87 -11.77
CA ARG A 154 18.55 -7.05 -11.59
C ARG A 154 20.01 -6.64 -11.42
N SER A 155 20.53 -5.75 -12.27
CA SER A 155 21.92 -5.29 -12.14
C SER A 155 22.16 -4.59 -10.81
N GLN A 156 21.24 -3.72 -10.38
CA GLN A 156 21.34 -3.01 -9.11
C GLN A 156 21.30 -3.97 -7.90
N VAL A 157 20.39 -4.95 -7.93
CA VAL A 157 20.26 -5.97 -6.88
C VAL A 157 21.52 -6.84 -6.80
N GLN A 158 22.07 -7.23 -7.95
CA GLN A 158 23.28 -8.03 -8.02
C GLN A 158 24.50 -7.27 -7.50
N GLU A 159 24.69 -6.00 -7.91
CA GLU A 159 25.80 -5.16 -7.46
C GLU A 159 25.76 -4.90 -5.94
N ALA A 160 24.56 -4.79 -5.36
CA ALA A 160 24.38 -4.53 -3.95
C ALA A 160 24.36 -5.78 -3.06
N GLY A 161 24.34 -7.00 -3.62
CA GLY A 161 24.17 -8.22 -2.83
C GLY A 161 22.77 -8.38 -2.24
N ALA A 162 21.75 -7.76 -2.84
CA ALA A 162 20.35 -7.87 -2.43
C ALA A 162 19.65 -9.10 -3.05
N TYR A 163 18.40 -9.36 -2.67
CA TYR A 163 17.57 -10.45 -3.19
C TYR A 163 16.32 -9.91 -3.86
N MET A 164 15.91 -10.52 -4.98
CA MET A 164 14.66 -10.13 -5.67
C MET A 164 13.86 -11.33 -6.17
N ALA A 165 12.56 -11.35 -5.88
CA ALA A 165 11.60 -12.28 -6.48
C ALA A 165 10.65 -11.52 -7.40
N VAL A 166 10.52 -11.98 -8.65
CA VAL A 166 9.68 -11.36 -9.67
C VAL A 166 8.53 -12.30 -10.01
N VAL A 167 7.28 -11.85 -9.95
CA VAL A 167 6.12 -12.64 -10.40
C VAL A 167 5.79 -12.27 -11.84
N LEU A 168 5.90 -13.23 -12.76
CA LEU A 168 5.66 -12.99 -14.18
C LEU A 168 4.16 -13.00 -14.54
N PRO A 169 3.75 -12.27 -15.59
CA PRO A 169 2.42 -12.42 -16.17
C PRO A 169 2.27 -13.80 -16.81
N SER A 170 1.06 -14.36 -16.76
CA SER A 170 0.75 -15.66 -17.36
C SER A 170 0.32 -15.52 -18.82
N GLY A 171 0.69 -16.47 -19.68
CA GLY A 171 0.31 -16.46 -21.09
C GLY A 171 1.15 -15.48 -21.93
N MET A 172 2.31 -15.06 -21.42
CA MET A 172 3.26 -14.17 -22.09
C MET A 172 4.62 -14.85 -22.29
N GLU A 173 4.64 -16.19 -22.30
CA GLU A 173 5.86 -16.99 -22.36
C GLU A 173 6.64 -16.72 -23.66
N HIS A 174 5.92 -16.45 -24.75
CA HIS A 174 6.47 -16.08 -26.05
C HIS A 174 7.12 -14.69 -26.09
N ALA A 175 6.77 -13.82 -25.15
CA ALA A 175 7.27 -12.44 -25.08
C ALA A 175 8.44 -12.28 -24.09
N HIS A 176 8.88 -13.36 -23.42
CA HIS A 176 10.00 -13.33 -22.50
C HIS A 176 11.32 -13.04 -23.22
N ALA A 177 12.10 -12.10 -22.70
CA ALA A 177 13.45 -11.84 -23.16
C ALA A 177 14.34 -13.07 -22.87
N PRO A 178 15.09 -13.60 -23.87
CA PRO A 178 15.95 -14.77 -23.68
C PRO A 178 16.99 -14.63 -22.56
N GLU A 179 17.38 -13.41 -22.22
CA GLU A 179 18.32 -13.09 -21.14
C GLU A 179 17.78 -13.37 -19.73
N LEU A 180 16.45 -13.54 -19.60
CA LEU A 180 15.76 -13.78 -18.33
C LEU A 180 15.50 -15.28 -18.07
N GLU A 181 15.50 -16.12 -19.12
CA GLU A 181 15.29 -17.57 -19.06
C GLU A 181 16.12 -18.31 -17.99
N PRO A 182 17.43 -18.04 -17.80
CA PRO A 182 18.23 -18.74 -16.79
C PRO A 182 17.72 -18.54 -15.35
N HIS A 183 16.98 -17.47 -15.12
CA HIS A 183 16.46 -17.06 -13.82
C HIS A 183 14.99 -17.45 -13.61
N THR A 184 14.32 -17.99 -14.64
CA THR A 184 12.90 -18.37 -14.60
C THR A 184 12.68 -19.73 -13.94
N VAL A 185 11.78 -19.77 -12.96
CA VAL A 185 11.29 -20.97 -12.28
C VAL A 185 9.80 -21.12 -12.55
N THR A 186 9.39 -22.24 -13.13
CA THR A 186 7.97 -22.60 -13.23
C THR A 186 7.48 -23.18 -11.90
N LEU A 187 6.44 -22.59 -11.33
CA LEU A 187 5.77 -23.07 -10.12
C LEU A 187 4.48 -23.81 -10.46
N GLY A 188 4.29 -24.96 -9.83
CA GLY A 188 3.04 -25.71 -9.89
C GLY A 188 1.98 -25.16 -8.93
N ARG A 189 0.79 -25.79 -8.95
CA ARG A 189 -0.29 -25.49 -8.01
C ARG A 189 -0.13 -26.32 -6.72
N PRO A 190 -0.23 -25.73 -5.52
CA PRO A 190 -0.30 -26.49 -4.28
C PRO A 190 -1.52 -27.42 -4.25
N ARG A 191 -1.43 -28.53 -3.51
CA ARG A 191 -2.59 -29.40 -3.31
C ARG A 191 -3.66 -28.66 -2.51
N GLY A 192 -4.82 -28.40 -3.13
CA GLY A 192 -5.87 -27.58 -2.51
C GLY A 192 -6.33 -28.07 -1.14
N VAL A 193 -6.47 -29.38 -0.97
CA VAL A 193 -6.82 -29.98 0.34
C VAL A 193 -5.79 -29.67 1.43
N ALA A 194 -4.50 -29.58 1.08
CA ALA A 194 -3.45 -29.24 2.02
C ALA A 194 -3.56 -27.78 2.47
N VAL A 195 -3.93 -26.88 1.57
CA VAL A 195 -4.17 -25.46 1.88
C VAL A 195 -5.35 -25.32 2.83
N VAL A 196 -6.50 -25.93 2.53
CA VAL A 196 -7.67 -25.91 3.42
C VAL A 196 -7.32 -26.48 4.79
N THR A 197 -6.66 -27.64 4.82
CA THR A 197 -6.22 -28.30 6.06
C THR A 197 -5.35 -27.38 6.91
N ARG A 198 -4.36 -26.71 6.31
CA ARG A 198 -3.43 -25.84 7.03
C ARG A 198 -4.13 -24.59 7.54
N CYS A 199 -4.97 -23.94 6.73
CA CYS A 199 -5.78 -22.81 7.18
C CYS A 199 -6.69 -23.15 8.37
N LEU A 200 -7.44 -24.25 8.28
CA LEU A 200 -8.33 -24.69 9.37
C LEU A 200 -7.56 -25.00 10.67
N ARG A 201 -6.37 -25.61 10.57
CA ARG A 201 -5.51 -25.85 11.75
C ARG A 201 -5.02 -24.55 12.38
N MET A 202 -4.63 -23.57 11.58
CA MET A 202 -4.19 -22.25 12.08
C MET A 202 -5.32 -21.43 12.69
N ASP A 203 -6.56 -21.69 12.30
CA ASP A 203 -7.75 -21.12 12.93
C ASP A 203 -8.25 -21.95 14.13
N ARG A 204 -7.43 -22.90 14.60
CA ARG A 204 -7.67 -23.79 15.75
C ARG A 204 -8.99 -24.57 15.63
N MET A 205 -9.32 -25.01 14.43
CA MET A 205 -10.50 -25.85 14.18
C MET A 205 -10.19 -27.31 14.53
N ALA A 206 -11.06 -27.94 15.32
CA ALA A 206 -11.01 -29.37 15.58
C ALA A 206 -11.75 -30.14 14.48
N PHE A 207 -11.03 -30.97 13.71
CA PHE A 207 -11.60 -31.83 12.66
C PHE A 207 -10.78 -33.12 12.49
N ARG A 208 -11.41 -34.16 11.93
CA ARG A 208 -10.77 -35.42 11.56
C ARG A 208 -10.42 -35.41 10.06
N PRO A 209 -9.37 -36.11 9.61
CA PRO A 209 -9.04 -36.20 8.19
C PRO A 209 -10.20 -36.70 7.31
N ALA A 210 -11.03 -37.60 7.85
CA ALA A 210 -12.22 -38.12 7.17
C ALA A 210 -13.25 -37.03 6.85
N ASP A 211 -13.34 -35.97 7.65
CA ASP A 211 -14.29 -34.87 7.46
C ASP A 211 -13.97 -34.05 6.20
N LEU A 212 -12.72 -34.10 5.72
CA LEU A 212 -12.27 -33.46 4.46
C LEU A 212 -12.32 -34.40 3.25
N GLY A 213 -12.85 -35.62 3.44
CA GLY A 213 -12.89 -36.66 2.42
C GLY A 213 -14.07 -36.57 1.45
N SER A 214 -14.96 -35.56 1.56
CA SER A 214 -16.16 -35.50 0.73
C SER A 214 -15.83 -35.26 -0.75
N PRO A 215 -16.48 -35.97 -1.70
CA PRO A 215 -16.22 -35.81 -3.13
C PRO A 215 -16.39 -34.38 -3.64
N ASP A 216 -17.36 -33.64 -3.11
CA ASP A 216 -17.61 -32.24 -3.46
C ASP A 216 -16.47 -31.31 -3.04
N LEU A 217 -15.97 -31.49 -1.81
CA LEU A 217 -14.81 -30.73 -1.35
C LEU A 217 -13.56 -31.09 -2.15
N GLN A 218 -13.37 -32.35 -2.52
CA GLN A 218 -12.24 -32.77 -3.35
C GLN A 218 -12.30 -32.14 -4.75
N ARG A 219 -13.49 -32.09 -5.37
CA ARG A 219 -13.69 -31.38 -6.65
C ARG A 219 -13.38 -29.89 -6.53
N LEU A 220 -13.87 -29.23 -5.49
CA LEU A 220 -13.58 -27.82 -5.22
C LEU A 220 -12.07 -27.60 -5.00
N CYS A 221 -11.42 -28.44 -4.19
CA CYS A 221 -9.97 -28.40 -3.96
C CYS A 221 -9.14 -28.67 -5.21
N ALA A 222 -9.66 -29.40 -6.19
CA ALA A 222 -8.98 -29.65 -7.45
C ALA A 222 -9.08 -28.45 -8.42
N GLY A 223 -10.23 -27.78 -8.50
CA GLY A 223 -10.50 -26.74 -9.50
C GLY A 223 -10.31 -25.29 -9.02
N SER A 224 -10.54 -24.98 -7.74
CA SER A 224 -10.59 -23.60 -7.27
C SER A 224 -9.22 -22.95 -7.09
N PRO A 225 -9.07 -21.64 -7.38
CA PRO A 225 -7.92 -20.83 -6.97
C PRO A 225 -7.61 -20.95 -5.46
N MET A 226 -6.33 -20.85 -5.09
CA MET A 226 -5.89 -20.99 -3.67
C MET A 226 -6.59 -20.01 -2.72
N ARG A 227 -6.88 -18.78 -3.19
CA ARG A 227 -7.63 -17.78 -2.41
C ARG A 227 -9.05 -18.22 -2.08
N GLU A 228 -9.71 -18.98 -2.94
CA GLU A 228 -11.09 -19.47 -2.70
C GLU A 228 -11.09 -20.57 -1.65
N LEU A 229 -10.04 -21.39 -1.64
CA LEU A 229 -9.85 -22.41 -0.62
C LEU A 229 -9.51 -21.79 0.74
N ALA A 230 -8.72 -20.72 0.78
CA ALA A 230 -8.53 -19.92 2.00
C ALA A 230 -9.85 -19.26 2.46
N ARG A 231 -10.64 -18.70 1.53
CA ARG A 231 -11.97 -18.14 1.82
C ARG A 231 -12.93 -19.19 2.37
N LEU A 232 -12.92 -20.41 1.84
CA LEU A 232 -13.71 -21.52 2.37
C LEU A 232 -13.36 -21.76 3.84
N ALA A 233 -12.08 -21.88 4.19
CA ALA A 233 -11.65 -22.03 5.58
C ALA A 233 -12.10 -20.85 6.45
N GLY A 234 -12.02 -19.62 5.94
CA GLY A 234 -12.53 -18.43 6.60
C GLY A 234 -14.05 -18.46 6.84
N LEU A 235 -14.84 -18.99 5.89
CA LEU A 235 -16.29 -19.18 6.04
C LEU A 235 -16.63 -20.25 7.07
N VAL A 236 -15.85 -21.33 7.14
CA VAL A 236 -16.00 -22.36 8.19
C VAL A 236 -15.75 -21.74 9.57
N ARG A 237 -14.71 -20.92 9.71
CA ARG A 237 -14.45 -20.17 10.95
C ARG A 237 -15.58 -19.20 11.28
N ALA A 238 -16.06 -18.43 10.32
CA ALA A 238 -17.19 -17.51 10.52
C ALA A 238 -18.48 -18.26 10.94
N ALA A 239 -18.75 -19.43 10.36
CA ALA A 239 -19.86 -20.28 10.77
C ALA A 239 -19.75 -20.69 12.24
N ARG A 240 -18.58 -21.15 12.68
CA ARG A 240 -18.29 -21.47 14.09
C ARG A 240 -18.47 -20.27 15.01
N ASP A 241 -17.76 -19.18 14.71
CA ASP A 241 -17.66 -18.02 15.61
C ASP A 241 -19.01 -17.29 15.75
N SER A 242 -19.89 -17.40 14.75
CA SER A 242 -21.25 -16.87 14.84
C SER A 242 -22.16 -17.64 15.79
N GLY A 243 -21.86 -18.92 16.08
CA GLY A 243 -22.73 -19.83 16.83
C GLY A 243 -24.09 -20.15 16.18
N ARG A 244 -24.37 -19.61 14.98
CA ARG A 244 -25.68 -19.69 14.31
C ARG A 244 -25.76 -20.79 13.26
N PHE A 245 -24.65 -21.07 12.60
CA PHE A 245 -24.62 -21.85 11.36
C PHE A 245 -24.14 -23.28 11.58
N GLY A 246 -24.84 -24.04 12.42
CA GLY A 246 -24.49 -25.42 12.79
C GLY A 246 -23.77 -25.52 14.13
N THR A 247 -23.75 -26.73 14.70
CA THR A 247 -23.25 -27.00 16.06
C THR A 247 -21.94 -27.77 16.11
N CYS A 248 -21.46 -28.25 14.96
CA CYS A 248 -20.24 -29.06 14.84
C CYS A 248 -19.51 -28.76 13.52
N PHE A 249 -18.27 -29.24 13.41
CA PHE A 249 -17.43 -29.02 12.23
C PHE A 249 -18.10 -29.41 10.90
N ALA A 250 -18.76 -30.56 10.85
CA ALA A 250 -19.46 -31.01 9.65
C ALA A 250 -20.55 -30.01 9.22
N GLY A 251 -21.32 -29.47 10.17
CA GLY A 251 -22.33 -28.45 9.89
C GLY A 251 -21.71 -27.12 9.42
N TRP A 252 -20.61 -26.69 10.05
CA TRP A 252 -19.90 -25.47 9.64
C TRP A 252 -19.30 -25.62 8.22
N LEU A 253 -18.73 -26.78 7.91
CA LEU A 253 -18.17 -27.09 6.61
C LEU A 253 -19.25 -27.16 5.53
N ASP A 254 -20.39 -27.80 5.83
CA ASP A 254 -21.54 -27.87 4.92
C ASP A 254 -22.07 -26.47 4.58
N GLN A 255 -22.28 -25.63 5.60
CA GLN A 255 -22.72 -24.24 5.39
C GLN A 255 -21.71 -23.41 4.58
N ALA A 256 -20.41 -23.61 4.81
CA ALA A 256 -19.36 -22.93 4.06
C ALA A 256 -19.26 -23.44 2.61
N MET A 257 -19.42 -24.74 2.39
CA MET A 257 -19.47 -25.33 1.05
C MET A 257 -20.65 -24.76 0.26
N HIS A 258 -21.86 -24.80 0.84
CA HIS A 258 -23.08 -24.24 0.27
C HIS A 258 -22.93 -22.74 -0.02
N ALA A 259 -22.22 -22.02 0.85
CA ALA A 259 -21.90 -20.60 0.68
C ALA A 259 -21.02 -20.30 -0.56
N VAL A 260 -20.18 -21.26 -0.96
CA VAL A 260 -19.26 -21.14 -2.11
C VAL A 260 -19.90 -21.66 -3.40
N THR A 261 -20.68 -22.74 -3.35
CA THR A 261 -21.21 -23.42 -4.54
C THR A 261 -22.57 -22.88 -5.00
N ASP A 262 -23.49 -22.59 -4.08
CA ASP A 262 -24.92 -22.48 -4.43
C ASP A 262 -25.51 -21.07 -4.27
N ARG A 263 -24.90 -20.22 -3.43
CA ARG A 263 -25.47 -18.89 -3.07
C ARG A 263 -25.72 -17.98 -4.26
N ALA A 264 -24.85 -18.02 -5.28
CA ALA A 264 -25.05 -17.22 -6.49
C ALA A 264 -26.33 -17.61 -7.23
N GLY A 265 -26.61 -18.92 -7.33
CA GLY A 265 -27.83 -19.45 -7.96
C GLY A 265 -29.08 -19.17 -7.12
N GLU A 266 -28.99 -19.29 -5.79
CA GLU A 266 -30.11 -18.94 -4.89
C GLU A 266 -30.51 -17.48 -4.99
N VAL A 267 -29.55 -16.57 -4.90
CA VAL A 267 -29.79 -15.13 -5.06
C VAL A 267 -30.36 -14.84 -6.43
N GLY A 268 -29.85 -15.50 -7.48
CA GLY A 268 -30.39 -15.35 -8.83
C GLY A 268 -31.87 -15.75 -8.93
N ARG A 269 -32.26 -16.85 -8.28
CA ARG A 269 -33.66 -17.27 -8.20
C ARG A 269 -34.50 -16.28 -7.40
N GLN A 270 -34.03 -15.81 -6.23
CA GLN A 270 -34.77 -14.85 -5.42
C GLN A 270 -34.94 -13.51 -6.16
N VAL A 271 -33.92 -13.00 -6.83
CA VAL A 271 -34.04 -11.72 -7.56
C VAL A 271 -34.92 -11.87 -8.82
N ALA A 272 -35.04 -13.08 -9.37
CA ALA A 272 -36.00 -13.36 -10.45
C ALA A 272 -37.46 -13.40 -9.97
N THR A 273 -37.71 -13.83 -8.73
CA THR A 273 -39.04 -13.80 -8.11
C THR A 273 -39.41 -12.42 -7.59
N VAL A 274 -38.45 -11.69 -7.00
CA VAL A 274 -38.60 -10.31 -6.54
C VAL A 274 -38.56 -9.36 -7.73
N ARG A 275 -39.74 -9.01 -8.25
CA ARG A 275 -39.86 -8.22 -9.49
C ARG A 275 -39.98 -6.72 -9.26
N THR A 276 -40.34 -6.28 -8.06
CA THR A 276 -40.57 -4.86 -7.80
C THR A 276 -39.25 -4.13 -7.48
N THR A 277 -39.12 -2.89 -7.95
CA THR A 277 -37.96 -2.04 -7.64
C THR A 277 -37.79 -1.81 -6.13
N PRO A 278 -38.84 -1.51 -5.35
CA PRO A 278 -38.73 -1.35 -3.90
C PRO A 278 -38.11 -2.56 -3.20
N GLU A 279 -38.56 -3.78 -3.51
CA GLU A 279 -38.05 -4.99 -2.87
C GLU A 279 -36.60 -5.30 -3.27
N ARG A 280 -36.23 -5.12 -4.55
CA ARG A 280 -34.83 -5.26 -5.00
C ARG A 280 -33.91 -4.26 -4.33
N ALA A 281 -34.37 -3.02 -4.20
CA ALA A 281 -33.63 -1.98 -3.50
C ALA A 281 -33.49 -2.30 -2.00
N LEU A 282 -34.52 -2.85 -1.35
CA LEU A 282 -34.46 -3.24 0.06
C LEU A 282 -33.49 -4.40 0.28
N LEU A 283 -33.52 -5.40 -0.61
CA LEU A 283 -32.59 -6.52 -0.58
C LEU A 283 -31.14 -6.03 -0.71
N LEU A 284 -30.88 -5.12 -1.64
CA LEU A 284 -29.55 -4.55 -1.84
C LEU A 284 -29.11 -3.63 -0.68
N ALA A 285 -30.00 -2.77 -0.18
CA ALA A 285 -29.73 -1.90 0.96
C ALA A 285 -29.37 -2.73 2.20
N THR A 286 -30.17 -3.73 2.52
CA THR A 286 -29.88 -4.66 3.62
C THR A 286 -28.57 -5.40 3.42
N ALA A 287 -28.24 -5.80 2.18
CA ALA A 287 -26.97 -6.45 1.90
C ALA A 287 -25.76 -5.50 2.03
N MET A 288 -25.89 -4.22 1.74
CA MET A 288 -24.82 -3.24 1.96
C MET A 288 -24.66 -2.87 3.44
N PHE A 289 -25.77 -2.77 4.15
CA PHE A 289 -25.88 -2.38 5.57
C PHE A 289 -26.24 -3.58 6.46
N GLU A 290 -25.72 -4.77 6.12
CA GLU A 290 -25.91 -5.97 6.93
C GLU A 290 -25.33 -5.76 8.34
N GLU A 291 -26.06 -6.22 9.34
CA GLU A 291 -25.82 -6.01 10.78
C GLU A 291 -25.99 -4.56 11.23
N VAL A 292 -26.73 -3.72 10.50
CA VAL A 292 -27.08 -2.34 10.92
C VAL A 292 -28.52 -2.30 11.45
N LEU A 293 -28.83 -1.32 12.31
CA LEU A 293 -30.18 -1.06 12.84
C LEU A 293 -31.22 -0.88 11.72
N ALA A 294 -32.40 -1.46 11.92
CA ALA A 294 -33.49 -1.48 10.96
C ALA A 294 -33.88 -0.08 10.44
N ASP A 295 -33.94 0.92 11.32
CA ASP A 295 -34.34 2.29 10.96
C ASP A 295 -33.32 2.95 10.01
N THR A 296 -32.02 2.70 10.24
CA THR A 296 -30.96 3.20 9.35
C THR A 296 -30.96 2.50 8.01
N VAL A 297 -31.26 1.18 7.97
CA VAL A 297 -31.43 0.46 6.71
C VAL A 297 -32.65 0.95 5.94
N TYR A 298 -33.74 1.29 6.64
CA TYR A 298 -34.92 1.91 6.04
C TYR A 298 -34.58 3.25 5.37
N GLU A 299 -33.84 4.13 6.05
CA GLU A 299 -33.35 5.39 5.47
C GLU A 299 -32.44 5.16 4.26
N ALA A 300 -31.50 4.21 4.35
CA ALA A 300 -30.61 3.86 3.26
C ALA A 300 -31.38 3.33 2.04
N TRP A 301 -32.40 2.50 2.27
CA TRP A 301 -33.30 1.99 1.23
C TRP A 301 -34.09 3.10 0.54
N ARG A 302 -34.70 4.01 1.30
CA ARG A 302 -35.39 5.20 0.74
C ARG A 302 -34.43 6.08 -0.07
N GLY A 303 -33.21 6.26 0.41
CA GLY A 303 -32.14 6.96 -0.29
C GLY A 303 -31.77 6.29 -1.63
N LEU A 304 -31.74 4.95 -1.67
CA LEU A 304 -31.48 4.21 -2.90
C LEU A 304 -32.61 4.41 -3.91
N MET A 305 -33.86 4.27 -3.46
CA MET A 305 -35.06 4.46 -4.28
C MET A 305 -35.08 5.84 -4.96
N LYS A 306 -34.77 6.90 -4.20
CA LYS A 306 -34.61 8.26 -4.73
C LYS A 306 -33.48 8.36 -5.75
N THR A 307 -32.36 7.68 -5.51
CA THR A 307 -31.18 7.74 -6.38
C THR A 307 -31.45 7.08 -7.73
N VAL A 308 -32.16 5.94 -7.73
CA VAL A 308 -32.60 5.26 -8.96
C VAL A 308 -33.86 5.86 -9.58
N ARG A 309 -34.28 7.04 -9.11
CA ARG A 309 -35.43 7.82 -9.59
C ARG A 309 -36.74 7.03 -9.62
N HIS A 310 -36.94 6.15 -8.65
CA HIS A 310 -38.22 5.48 -8.48
C HIS A 310 -39.17 6.37 -7.69
N GLU A 311 -40.29 6.73 -8.31
CA GLU A 311 -41.40 7.40 -7.65
C GLU A 311 -42.38 6.34 -7.16
N GLU A 312 -42.66 6.35 -5.85
CA GLU A 312 -43.73 5.51 -5.30
C GLU A 312 -45.09 6.15 -5.54
N GLU A 313 -46.12 5.32 -5.69
CA GLU A 313 -47.51 5.78 -5.78
C GLU A 313 -47.87 6.68 -4.59
N ALA A 314 -48.72 7.68 -4.87
CA ALA A 314 -49.21 8.68 -3.92
C ALA A 314 -50.20 8.09 -2.89
N THR A 315 -49.75 7.09 -2.15
CA THR A 315 -50.41 6.48 -1.01
C THR A 315 -49.75 6.96 0.29
N THR A 316 -50.52 7.07 1.37
CA THR A 316 -49.99 7.45 2.69
C THR A 316 -49.10 6.33 3.23
N GLU A 317 -48.03 6.66 3.97
CA GLU A 317 -47.08 5.66 4.52
C GLU A 317 -47.79 4.57 5.36
N LEU A 318 -48.82 4.94 6.13
CA LEU A 318 -49.60 4.00 6.94
C LEU A 318 -50.51 3.06 6.14
N ALA A 319 -50.81 3.38 4.88
CA ALA A 319 -51.61 2.54 4.00
C ALA A 319 -50.75 1.55 3.18
N ARG A 320 -49.43 1.62 3.31
CA ARG A 320 -48.49 0.75 2.60
C ARG A 320 -48.22 -0.53 3.39
N THR A 321 -47.76 -1.56 2.68
CA THR A 321 -47.26 -2.81 3.28
C THR A 321 -46.24 -2.51 4.36
N ASP A 322 -46.45 -3.10 5.54
CA ASP A 322 -45.62 -2.89 6.71
C ASP A 322 -44.15 -3.26 6.45
N PHE A 323 -43.22 -2.54 7.07
CA PHE A 323 -41.80 -2.75 6.86
C PHE A 323 -41.36 -4.15 7.33
N ARG A 324 -41.94 -4.69 8.41
CA ARG A 324 -41.64 -6.05 8.87
C ARG A 324 -42.11 -7.08 7.85
N GLU A 325 -43.28 -6.88 7.26
CA GLU A 325 -43.83 -7.78 6.24
C GLU A 325 -42.94 -7.82 4.99
N ARG A 326 -42.42 -6.66 4.56
CA ARG A 326 -41.43 -6.57 3.46
C ARG A 326 -40.12 -7.29 3.77
N LEU A 327 -39.63 -7.18 5.01
CA LEU A 327 -38.42 -7.88 5.45
C LEU A 327 -38.65 -9.40 5.46
N ALA A 328 -39.79 -9.86 6.01
CA ALA A 328 -40.16 -11.27 6.05
C ALA A 328 -40.31 -11.88 4.64
N ALA A 329 -40.93 -11.16 3.70
CA ALA A 329 -41.05 -11.58 2.31
C ALA A 329 -39.70 -11.77 1.60
N LEU A 330 -38.65 -11.10 2.08
CA LEU A 330 -37.28 -11.17 1.56
C LEU A 330 -36.37 -12.09 2.39
N GLU A 331 -36.91 -12.77 3.40
CA GLU A 331 -36.16 -13.61 4.34
C GLU A 331 -35.04 -12.84 5.06
N ILE A 332 -35.34 -11.60 5.45
CA ILE A 332 -34.46 -10.74 6.24
C ILE A 332 -34.92 -10.80 7.70
N GLU A 333 -34.02 -11.23 8.57
CA GLU A 333 -34.25 -11.35 10.01
C GLU A 333 -33.91 -10.03 10.71
N ARG A 334 -34.76 -9.60 11.64
CA ARG A 334 -34.42 -8.58 12.64
C ARG A 334 -33.97 -9.27 13.91
N ALA A 335 -32.69 -9.14 14.24
CA ALA A 335 -32.11 -9.68 15.46
C ALA A 335 -32.70 -9.01 16.73
N PRO A 336 -32.54 -9.63 17.92
CA PRO A 336 -33.07 -9.08 19.17
C PRO A 336 -32.58 -7.66 19.52
N ASP A 337 -31.39 -7.29 19.04
CA ASP A 337 -30.79 -5.96 19.18
C ASP A 337 -31.30 -4.94 18.13
N GLY A 338 -32.23 -5.36 17.26
CA GLY A 338 -32.82 -4.54 16.23
C GLY A 338 -32.01 -4.44 14.93
N ARG A 339 -30.88 -5.14 14.80
CA ARG A 339 -30.05 -5.15 13.59
C ARG A 339 -30.62 -6.11 12.53
N LEU A 340 -30.51 -5.74 11.26
CA LEU A 340 -30.98 -6.57 10.15
C LEU A 340 -29.87 -7.47 9.61
N ARG A 341 -30.21 -8.73 9.35
CA ARG A 341 -29.27 -9.74 8.85
C ARG A 341 -29.98 -10.79 8.01
N PHE A 342 -29.23 -11.56 7.24
CA PHE A 342 -29.77 -12.72 6.54
C PHE A 342 -29.63 -13.98 7.42
N GLU A 343 -30.58 -14.90 7.26
CA GLU A 343 -30.56 -16.22 7.92
C GLU A 343 -29.54 -17.18 7.31
N ARG A 344 -28.94 -16.80 6.17
CA ARG A 344 -28.12 -17.66 5.34
C ARG A 344 -26.68 -17.15 5.33
N LEU A 345 -25.72 -18.04 5.64
CA LEU A 345 -24.29 -17.69 5.65
C LEU A 345 -23.84 -17.12 4.29
N ALA A 346 -23.14 -15.97 4.35
CA ALA A 346 -22.62 -15.23 3.21
C ALA A 346 -23.66 -14.78 2.16
N TYR A 347 -24.94 -14.76 2.52
CA TYR A 347 -26.01 -14.39 1.58
C TYR A 347 -25.92 -12.94 1.12
N ALA A 348 -25.70 -11.99 2.05
CA ALA A 348 -25.52 -10.59 1.71
C ALA A 348 -24.36 -10.38 0.72
N ASP A 349 -23.25 -11.09 0.90
CA ASP A 349 -22.12 -11.04 -0.01
C ASP A 349 -22.52 -11.49 -1.42
N ALA A 350 -23.29 -12.58 -1.54
CA ALA A 350 -23.85 -13.05 -2.80
C ALA A 350 -24.85 -12.07 -3.43
N VAL A 351 -25.73 -11.43 -2.65
CA VAL A 351 -26.61 -10.33 -3.11
C VAL A 351 -25.79 -9.19 -3.70
N ARG A 352 -24.79 -8.68 -2.97
CA ARG A 352 -23.88 -7.65 -3.47
C ARG A 352 -23.15 -8.11 -4.74
N ARG A 353 -22.77 -9.39 -4.85
CA ARG A 353 -22.17 -9.94 -6.08
C ARG A 353 -23.13 -9.81 -7.26
N TYR A 354 -24.35 -10.29 -7.07
CA TYR A 354 -25.38 -10.37 -8.10
C TYR A 354 -25.73 -9.00 -8.66
N PHE A 355 -25.99 -8.01 -7.80
CA PHE A 355 -26.38 -6.67 -8.26
C PHE A 355 -25.27 -6.00 -9.09
N TRP A 356 -24.02 -6.08 -8.64
CA TRP A 356 -22.90 -5.50 -9.39
C TRP A 356 -22.62 -6.23 -10.72
N ALA A 357 -22.85 -7.54 -10.78
CA ALA A 357 -22.62 -8.33 -11.98
C ALA A 357 -23.71 -8.09 -13.03
N ASN A 358 -24.99 -8.08 -12.61
CA ASN A 358 -26.13 -8.11 -13.52
C ASN A 358 -26.72 -6.72 -13.84
N PHE A 359 -26.39 -5.68 -13.08
CA PHE A 359 -26.88 -4.32 -13.32
C PHE A 359 -25.72 -3.34 -13.54
N PRO A 360 -24.99 -3.41 -14.67
CA PRO A 360 -23.88 -2.50 -14.93
C PRO A 360 -24.31 -1.03 -15.06
N GLY A 361 -25.51 -0.78 -15.58
CA GLY A 361 -26.02 0.57 -15.83
C GLY A 361 -26.30 1.41 -14.58
N VAL A 362 -26.49 0.78 -13.41
CA VAL A 362 -26.79 1.50 -12.15
C VAL A 362 -25.54 1.72 -11.29
N ARG A 363 -24.35 1.30 -11.74
CA ARG A 363 -23.14 1.33 -10.88
C ARG A 363 -22.76 2.76 -10.46
N ASP A 364 -22.97 3.74 -11.31
CA ASP A 364 -22.71 5.15 -11.02
C ASP A 364 -23.72 5.68 -9.97
N ASP A 365 -25.01 5.33 -10.13
CA ASP A 365 -26.06 5.60 -9.16
C ASP A 365 -25.76 4.96 -7.80
N LEU A 366 -25.28 3.71 -7.80
CA LEU A 366 -24.88 3.00 -6.58
C LEU A 366 -23.68 3.67 -5.90
N ARG A 367 -22.68 4.15 -6.66
CA ARG A 367 -21.59 4.95 -6.11
C ARG A 367 -22.14 6.20 -5.43
N ASP A 368 -23.04 6.93 -6.08
CA ASP A 368 -23.57 8.18 -5.54
C ASP A 368 -24.50 7.98 -4.35
N TRP A 369 -25.29 6.91 -4.36
CA TRP A 369 -26.09 6.48 -3.22
C TRP A 369 -25.20 6.13 -2.03
N ILE A 370 -24.18 5.27 -2.20
CA ILE A 370 -23.26 4.89 -1.11
C ILE A 370 -22.51 6.10 -0.58
N GLY A 371 -22.10 7.04 -1.45
CA GLY A 371 -21.46 8.28 -1.05
C GLY A 371 -22.28 9.09 -0.03
N ARG A 372 -23.61 9.06 -0.12
CA ARG A 372 -24.53 9.70 0.84
C ARG A 372 -24.89 8.77 2.01
N ALA A 373 -25.29 7.54 1.70
CA ALA A 373 -25.82 6.59 2.68
C ALA A 373 -24.79 6.14 3.72
N ALA A 374 -23.50 6.12 3.37
CA ALA A 374 -22.43 5.84 4.33
C ALA A 374 -22.28 6.93 5.40
N GLY A 375 -22.97 8.08 5.28
CA GLY A 375 -22.95 9.20 6.23
C GLY A 375 -24.21 9.31 7.09
N LEU A 376 -25.11 8.33 7.07
CA LEU A 376 -26.33 8.37 7.86
C LEU A 376 -26.01 8.42 9.38
N PRO A 377 -26.78 9.20 10.15
CA PRO A 377 -26.50 9.45 11.58
C PRO A 377 -26.60 8.20 12.44
N GLY A 378 -27.44 7.23 12.06
CA GLY A 378 -27.59 5.96 12.77
C GLY A 378 -26.45 4.95 12.59
N LEU A 379 -25.44 5.26 11.76
CA LEU A 379 -24.28 4.39 11.55
C LEU A 379 -23.18 4.68 12.56
N THR A 380 -22.72 3.63 13.25
CA THR A 380 -21.49 3.67 14.05
C THR A 380 -20.25 3.82 13.16
N THR A 381 -19.10 4.15 13.75
CA THR A 381 -17.83 4.21 13.02
C THR A 381 -17.51 2.89 12.30
N ASP A 382 -17.78 1.75 12.94
CA ASP A 382 -17.54 0.43 12.36
C ASP A 382 -18.50 0.14 11.21
N ASP A 383 -19.79 0.49 11.35
CA ASP A 383 -20.77 0.33 10.27
C ASP A 383 -20.35 1.13 9.03
N ARG A 384 -19.87 2.37 9.24
CA ARG A 384 -19.38 3.26 8.19
C ARG A 384 -18.18 2.66 7.44
N VAL A 385 -17.20 2.13 8.18
CA VAL A 385 -16.02 1.46 7.62
C VAL A 385 -16.43 0.20 6.86
N ASN A 386 -17.31 -0.62 7.44
CA ASN A 386 -17.80 -1.85 6.82
C ASN A 386 -18.52 -1.58 5.49
N VAL A 387 -19.33 -0.52 5.40
CA VAL A 387 -19.99 -0.11 4.15
C VAL A 387 -18.95 0.30 3.10
N ALA A 388 -17.92 1.06 3.49
CA ALA A 388 -16.84 1.46 2.59
C ALA A 388 -16.07 0.25 2.04
N ILE A 389 -15.74 -0.72 2.91
CA ILE A 389 -15.06 -1.96 2.51
C ILE A 389 -15.95 -2.78 1.57
N ARG A 390 -17.21 -3.04 1.95
CA ARG A 390 -18.18 -3.81 1.14
C ARG A 390 -18.35 -3.20 -0.25
N PHE A 391 -18.47 -1.86 -0.35
CA PHE A 391 -18.53 -1.16 -1.62
C PHE A 391 -17.23 -1.31 -2.42
N GLY A 392 -16.09 -1.05 -1.79
CA GLY A 392 -14.78 -1.10 -2.42
C GLY A 392 -14.48 -2.47 -3.02
N GLU A 393 -14.74 -3.55 -2.29
CA GLU A 393 -14.60 -4.91 -2.81
C GLU A 393 -15.44 -5.15 -4.07
N ARG A 394 -16.69 -4.64 -4.11
CA ARG A 394 -17.55 -4.81 -5.28
C ARG A 394 -17.08 -3.97 -6.45
N SER A 395 -16.64 -2.74 -6.21
CA SER A 395 -16.15 -1.82 -7.23
C SER A 395 -14.88 -2.35 -7.89
N LEU A 396 -13.90 -2.77 -7.09
CA LEU A 396 -12.63 -3.30 -7.58
C LEU A 396 -12.85 -4.59 -8.36
N ALA A 397 -13.74 -5.46 -7.91
CA ALA A 397 -14.01 -6.70 -8.62
C ALA A 397 -14.66 -6.54 -10.00
N VAL A 398 -15.38 -5.44 -10.24
CA VAL A 398 -15.91 -5.12 -11.58
C VAL A 398 -14.98 -4.21 -12.39
N GLY A 399 -13.76 -3.98 -11.89
CA GLY A 399 -12.75 -3.16 -12.58
C GLY A 399 -13.04 -1.67 -12.56
N ARG A 400 -13.68 -1.16 -11.50
CA ARG A 400 -13.95 0.27 -11.29
C ARG A 400 -13.17 0.81 -10.08
N PRO A 401 -11.84 0.92 -10.15
CA PRO A 401 -11.05 1.53 -9.07
C PRO A 401 -11.30 3.04 -8.95
N ASP A 402 -11.69 3.69 -10.05
CA ASP A 402 -12.13 5.09 -10.14
C ASP A 402 -13.28 5.39 -9.17
N HIS A 403 -14.32 4.57 -9.18
CA HIS A 403 -15.48 4.71 -8.30
C HIS A 403 -15.12 4.71 -6.80
N LEU A 404 -14.17 3.88 -6.40
CA LEU A 404 -13.73 3.82 -5.01
C LEU A 404 -12.92 5.06 -4.66
N PHE A 405 -12.01 5.48 -5.54
CA PHE A 405 -11.18 6.67 -5.32
C PHE A 405 -12.01 7.97 -5.28
N ASP A 406 -13.03 8.09 -6.14
CA ASP A 406 -13.97 9.22 -6.12
C ASP A 406 -14.67 9.35 -4.77
N LEU A 407 -15.05 8.23 -4.15
CA LEU A 407 -15.65 8.23 -2.81
C LEU A 407 -14.65 8.56 -1.71
N VAL A 408 -13.40 8.11 -1.83
CA VAL A 408 -12.31 8.54 -0.92
C VAL A 408 -12.19 10.05 -0.93
N VAL A 409 -12.11 10.67 -2.12
CA VAL A 409 -12.01 12.14 -2.27
C VAL A 409 -13.25 12.83 -1.72
N ARG A 410 -14.46 12.32 -2.02
CA ARG A 410 -15.73 12.89 -1.54
C ARG A 410 -15.84 12.85 -0.02
N TRP A 411 -15.57 11.71 0.60
CA TRP A 411 -15.65 11.55 2.06
C TRP A 411 -14.60 12.39 2.76
N ALA A 412 -13.36 12.39 2.25
CA ALA A 412 -12.29 13.24 2.75
C ALA A 412 -12.63 14.73 2.66
N GLY A 413 -13.27 15.17 1.58
CA GLY A 413 -13.72 16.56 1.42
C GLY A 413 -14.92 16.95 2.31
N SER A 414 -15.71 15.97 2.77
CA SER A 414 -16.87 16.19 3.63
C SER A 414 -16.55 16.23 5.13
N ALA A 415 -15.33 15.86 5.52
CA ALA A 415 -14.90 15.88 6.92
C ALA A 415 -14.87 17.33 7.44
N THR A 416 -15.69 17.63 8.44
CA THR A 416 -15.72 18.92 9.12
C THR A 416 -14.71 18.94 10.26
N GLY A 417 -13.86 19.97 10.30
CA GLY A 417 -12.89 20.17 11.38
C GLY A 417 -11.57 19.40 11.20
N SER A 418 -10.93 19.03 12.31
CA SER A 418 -9.59 18.43 12.36
C SER A 418 -9.56 16.91 12.22
N LEU A 419 -10.69 16.24 12.05
CA LEU A 419 -10.76 14.78 12.07
C LEU A 419 -10.61 14.16 10.67
N CYS A 420 -9.84 13.09 10.58
CA CYS A 420 -9.69 12.28 9.37
C CYS A 420 -10.90 11.33 9.22
N ASP A 421 -11.48 11.24 8.03
CA ASP A 421 -12.62 10.35 7.79
C ASP A 421 -12.16 8.88 7.69
N SER A 422 -12.56 8.05 8.65
CA SER A 422 -12.18 6.64 8.73
C SER A 422 -12.66 5.82 7.53
N ARG A 423 -13.77 6.20 6.88
CA ARG A 423 -14.27 5.53 5.67
C ARG A 423 -13.32 5.75 4.50
N ALA A 424 -12.86 6.99 4.35
CA ALA A 424 -11.94 7.37 3.28
C ALA A 424 -10.59 6.68 3.45
N VAL A 425 -10.08 6.58 4.69
CA VAL A 425 -8.86 5.83 5.00
C VAL A 425 -9.04 4.36 4.65
N ALA A 426 -10.06 3.68 5.19
CA ALA A 426 -10.27 2.26 4.95
C ALA A 426 -10.46 1.91 3.46
N ALA A 427 -11.20 2.74 2.73
CA ALA A 427 -11.38 2.58 1.28
C ALA A 427 -10.08 2.77 0.50
N LEU A 428 -9.26 3.76 0.88
CA LEU A 428 -7.96 3.99 0.24
C LEU A 428 -6.98 2.85 0.56
N GLU A 429 -6.93 2.38 1.80
CA GLU A 429 -6.10 1.23 2.21
C GLU A 429 -6.49 -0.05 1.48
N LEU A 430 -7.80 -0.30 1.32
CA LEU A 430 -8.31 -1.42 0.51
C LEU A 430 -7.83 -1.33 -0.94
N GLY A 431 -7.89 -0.13 -1.54
CA GLY A 431 -7.42 0.11 -2.90
C GLY A 431 -5.90 -0.04 -3.06
N LEU A 432 -5.13 0.55 -2.15
CA LEU A 432 -3.65 0.50 -2.14
C LEU A 432 -3.11 -0.91 -1.98
N SER A 433 -3.82 -1.73 -1.22
CA SER A 433 -3.40 -3.10 -0.98
C SER A 433 -3.76 -4.01 -2.15
N HIS A 434 -4.79 -3.69 -2.94
CA HIS A 434 -5.36 -4.59 -3.96
C HIS A 434 -4.32 -5.12 -4.97
N GLU A 435 -4.25 -6.44 -5.17
CA GLU A 435 -3.28 -7.11 -6.08
C GLU A 435 -3.23 -6.47 -7.48
N ARG A 436 -4.37 -6.38 -8.15
CA ARG A 436 -4.46 -5.78 -9.51
C ARG A 436 -4.40 -4.25 -9.56
N PHE A 437 -4.94 -3.55 -8.58
CA PHE A 437 -5.20 -2.11 -8.66
C PHE A 437 -4.33 -1.28 -7.71
N GLY A 438 -3.51 -1.89 -6.85
CA GLY A 438 -2.65 -1.20 -5.89
C GLY A 438 -1.72 -0.22 -6.58
N GLY A 439 -1.09 -0.63 -7.69
CA GLY A 439 -0.29 0.27 -8.53
C GLY A 439 -1.08 1.47 -9.08
N TRP A 440 -2.34 1.24 -9.49
CA TRP A 440 -3.24 2.31 -9.94
C TRP A 440 -3.54 3.31 -8.80
N PHE A 441 -3.82 2.83 -7.58
CA PHE A 441 -4.04 3.70 -6.42
C PHE A 441 -2.76 4.45 -6.02
N ARG A 442 -1.60 3.79 -6.03
CA ARG A 442 -0.29 4.42 -5.74
C ARG A 442 0.01 5.54 -6.73
N LYS A 443 -0.28 5.32 -8.02
CA LYS A 443 -0.18 6.34 -9.07
C LYS A 443 -1.15 7.50 -8.83
N ARG A 444 -2.42 7.21 -8.54
CA ARG A 444 -3.45 8.23 -8.26
C ARG A 444 -3.14 9.07 -7.03
N VAL A 445 -2.67 8.46 -5.94
CA VAL A 445 -2.20 9.19 -4.76
C VAL A 445 -1.05 10.12 -5.13
N TYR A 446 -0.08 9.65 -5.91
CA TYR A 446 1.04 10.47 -6.37
C TYR A 446 0.59 11.65 -7.25
N GLU A 447 -0.33 11.40 -8.18
CA GLU A 447 -0.95 12.44 -9.01
C GLU A 447 -1.71 13.47 -8.16
N CYS A 448 -2.38 13.05 -7.08
CA CYS A 448 -3.09 13.95 -6.17
C CYS A 448 -2.15 14.82 -5.33
N VAL A 449 -1.04 14.29 -4.82
CA VAL A 449 -0.14 15.07 -3.95
C VAL A 449 0.68 16.13 -4.71
N ARG A 450 0.79 15.99 -6.04
CA ARG A 450 1.44 16.97 -6.93
C ARG A 450 0.80 18.37 -6.84
N PRO A 451 1.48 19.42 -7.36
CA PRO A 451 1.02 20.80 -7.19
C PRO A 451 -0.42 21.02 -7.66
N GLY A 452 -1.26 21.53 -6.76
CA GLY A 452 -2.69 21.74 -6.97
C GLY A 452 -3.43 21.92 -5.64
N PRO A 453 -4.64 22.52 -5.64
CA PRO A 453 -5.44 22.67 -4.43
C PRO A 453 -5.90 21.29 -3.91
N LEU A 454 -5.67 21.02 -2.61
CA LEU A 454 -6.19 19.85 -1.89
C LEU A 454 -6.95 20.33 -0.66
N SER A 455 -8.03 19.63 -0.30
CA SER A 455 -8.71 19.89 0.97
C SER A 455 -7.90 19.34 2.15
N ASP A 456 -8.01 19.99 3.31
CA ASP A 456 -7.36 19.54 4.54
C ASP A 456 -7.72 18.10 4.91
N GLY A 457 -8.99 17.71 4.73
CA GLY A 457 -9.45 16.35 4.97
C GLY A 457 -8.78 15.33 4.04
N LEU A 458 -8.56 15.68 2.76
CA LEU A 458 -7.83 14.81 1.83
C LEU A 458 -6.34 14.74 2.17
N ILE A 459 -5.71 15.83 2.59
CA ILE A 459 -4.31 15.81 3.08
C ILE A 459 -4.19 14.84 4.26
N ARG A 460 -5.12 14.86 5.22
CA ARG A 460 -5.12 13.95 6.38
C ARG A 460 -5.28 12.48 5.95
N VAL A 461 -6.25 12.19 5.09
CA VAL A 461 -6.48 10.81 4.58
C VAL A 461 -5.24 10.28 3.84
N LEU A 462 -4.64 11.09 2.97
CA LEU A 462 -3.43 10.71 2.25
C LEU A 462 -2.23 10.55 3.21
N THR A 463 -2.11 11.40 4.23
CA THR A 463 -1.07 11.30 5.26
C THR A 463 -1.19 10.00 6.05
N VAL A 464 -2.40 9.67 6.52
CA VAL A 464 -2.68 8.44 7.26
C VAL A 464 -2.40 7.21 6.39
N ALA A 465 -2.89 7.18 5.16
CA ALA A 465 -2.65 6.07 4.24
C ALA A 465 -1.16 5.92 3.86
N CYS A 466 -0.45 7.05 3.66
CA CYS A 466 0.99 7.01 3.42
C CYS A 466 1.75 6.49 4.65
N ARG A 467 1.36 6.86 5.86
CA ARG A 467 2.02 6.40 7.09
C ARG A 467 1.73 4.94 7.42
N GLN A 468 0.48 4.50 7.28
CA GLN A 468 0.01 3.18 7.74
C GLN A 468 0.13 2.10 6.68
N SER A 469 -0.17 2.40 5.42
CA SER A 469 -0.14 1.43 4.32
C SER A 469 1.16 1.51 3.53
N LEU A 470 1.47 2.67 2.95
CA LEU A 470 2.67 2.81 2.12
C LEU A 470 3.95 2.80 2.95
N GLY A 471 3.97 3.40 4.14
CA GLY A 471 5.15 3.45 5.00
C GLY A 471 5.64 2.06 5.40
N ALA A 472 4.71 1.10 5.48
CA ALA A 472 5.02 -0.27 5.83
C ALA A 472 5.38 -1.16 4.62
N THR A 473 4.95 -0.81 3.41
CA THR A 473 5.06 -1.68 2.21
C THR A 473 5.94 -1.10 1.10
N HIS A 474 5.96 0.22 1.00
CA HIS A 474 6.65 1.03 -0.01
C HIS A 474 7.22 2.30 0.66
N PRO A 475 8.12 2.19 1.65
CA PRO A 475 8.53 3.31 2.48
C PRO A 475 9.13 4.48 1.69
N HIS A 476 9.88 4.21 0.61
CA HIS A 476 10.37 5.27 -0.27
C HIS A 476 9.24 6.04 -0.96
N GLN A 477 8.22 5.34 -1.46
CA GLN A 477 7.06 5.96 -2.10
C GLN A 477 6.25 6.80 -1.10
N ALA A 478 6.10 6.31 0.14
CA ALA A 478 5.47 7.04 1.23
C ALA A 478 6.23 8.33 1.54
N MET A 479 7.55 8.26 1.69
CA MET A 479 8.41 9.42 1.95
C MET A 479 8.24 10.50 0.87
N VAL A 480 8.25 10.11 -0.41
CA VAL A 480 8.05 11.04 -1.53
C VAL A 480 6.69 11.75 -1.45
N ARG A 481 5.62 11.01 -1.18
CA ARG A 481 4.25 11.56 -1.11
C ARG A 481 4.04 12.42 0.12
N LEU A 482 4.54 11.98 1.28
CA LEU A 482 4.52 12.75 2.52
C LEU A 482 5.33 14.03 2.38
N HIS A 483 6.46 14.03 1.67
CA HIS A 483 7.21 15.25 1.38
C HIS A 483 6.37 16.29 0.63
N TYR A 484 5.63 15.91 -0.41
CA TYR A 484 4.74 16.83 -1.13
C TYR A 484 3.59 17.38 -0.27
N LEU A 485 3.11 16.59 0.70
CA LEU A 485 2.09 17.03 1.65
C LEU A 485 2.67 17.95 2.74
N ALA A 486 3.87 17.64 3.22
CA ALA A 486 4.59 18.31 4.30
C ALA A 486 4.99 19.75 3.96
N VAL A 487 5.28 20.04 2.68
CA VAL A 487 5.66 21.39 2.22
C VAL A 487 4.47 22.34 2.04
N ARG A 488 3.24 21.87 2.27
CA ARG A 488 2.02 22.70 2.18
C ARG A 488 1.82 23.53 3.45
N THR A 489 0.90 24.48 3.36
CA THR A 489 0.47 25.33 4.48
C THR A 489 -0.72 24.71 5.22
N GLY A 490 -0.95 25.14 6.47
CA GLY A 490 -2.07 24.69 7.29
C GLY A 490 -1.76 23.53 8.24
N GLU A 491 -2.74 23.22 9.08
CA GLU A 491 -2.62 22.24 10.16
C GLU A 491 -2.52 20.80 9.64
N ALA A 492 -3.27 20.46 8.58
CA ALA A 492 -3.17 19.15 7.94
C ALA A 492 -1.76 18.91 7.36
N ALA A 493 -1.10 19.94 6.84
CA ALA A 493 0.26 19.84 6.37
C ALA A 493 1.27 19.63 7.52
N ARG A 494 1.00 20.19 8.71
CA ARG A 494 1.82 19.96 9.91
C ARG A 494 1.80 18.49 10.33
N GLU A 495 0.64 17.83 10.26
CA GLU A 495 0.56 16.38 10.51
C GLU A 495 1.32 15.56 9.47
N ALA A 496 1.31 15.99 8.20
CA ALA A 496 2.13 15.38 7.16
C ALA A 496 3.63 15.58 7.41
N ARG A 497 4.05 16.73 7.93
CA ARG A 497 5.44 16.99 8.36
C ARG A 497 5.86 16.02 9.45
N GLU A 498 5.07 15.89 10.51
CA GLU A 498 5.37 14.93 11.59
C GLU A 498 5.44 13.50 11.08
N ALA A 499 4.47 13.07 10.25
CA ALA A 499 4.48 11.73 9.66
C ALA A 499 5.70 11.47 8.77
N LEU A 500 6.20 12.49 8.05
CA LEU A 500 7.41 12.39 7.24
C LEU A 500 8.67 12.24 8.11
N LEU A 501 8.79 13.07 9.15
CA LEU A 501 9.93 13.04 10.07
C LEU A 501 9.96 11.72 10.87
N ASP A 502 8.80 11.24 11.33
CA ASP A 502 8.67 9.94 11.98
C ASP A 502 9.06 8.79 11.05
N LEU A 503 8.68 8.86 9.77
CA LEU A 503 9.06 7.84 8.78
C LEU A 503 10.58 7.86 8.53
N GLY A 504 11.17 9.04 8.38
CA GLY A 504 12.61 9.20 8.19
C GLY A 504 13.43 8.76 9.40
N GLY A 505 12.93 8.95 10.62
CA GLY A 505 13.63 8.57 11.86
C GLY A 505 13.61 7.07 12.19
N ARG A 506 12.74 6.28 11.54
CA ARG A 506 12.62 4.82 11.79
C ARG A 506 13.71 3.98 11.11
N ASP A 507 14.36 4.52 10.08
CA ASP A 507 15.28 3.78 9.21
C ASP A 507 16.41 4.72 8.77
N ARG A 508 17.66 4.33 9.04
CA ARG A 508 18.86 5.13 8.72
C ARG A 508 18.99 5.47 7.23
N ARG A 509 18.55 4.57 6.34
CA ARG A 509 18.58 4.82 4.90
C ARG A 509 17.45 5.76 4.50
N LEU A 510 16.24 5.61 5.05
CA LEU A 510 15.18 6.60 4.81
C LEU A 510 15.60 7.98 5.31
N TYR A 511 16.29 8.05 6.45
CA TYR A 511 16.89 9.27 6.97
C TYR A 511 17.83 9.90 5.94
N ARG A 512 18.81 9.14 5.42
CA ARG A 512 19.75 9.58 4.38
C ARG A 512 19.03 10.03 3.10
N LEU A 513 18.09 9.22 2.59
CA LEU A 513 17.34 9.53 1.37
C LEU A 513 16.49 10.79 1.52
N LEU A 514 15.93 11.02 2.71
CA LEU A 514 15.17 12.24 3.00
C LEU A 514 16.10 13.46 3.04
N ILE A 515 17.29 13.35 3.66
CA ILE A 515 18.31 14.39 3.62
C ILE A 515 18.66 14.72 2.16
N ASP A 516 19.05 13.73 1.36
CA ASP A 516 19.44 13.95 -0.04
C ASP A 516 18.32 14.57 -0.87
N ARG A 517 17.08 14.11 -0.68
CA ARG A 517 15.91 14.67 -1.36
C ARG A 517 15.67 16.13 -0.99
N LEU A 518 15.74 16.47 0.29
CA LEU A 518 15.54 17.85 0.75
C LEU A 518 16.67 18.77 0.27
N ARG A 519 17.93 18.31 0.33
CA ARG A 519 19.09 19.04 -0.19
C ARG A 519 18.96 19.31 -1.68
N TYR A 520 18.63 18.29 -2.46
CA TYR A 520 18.41 18.44 -3.91
C TYR A 520 17.33 19.49 -4.21
N ARG A 521 16.21 19.49 -3.47
CA ARG A 521 15.12 20.47 -3.65
C ARG A 521 15.51 21.89 -3.25
N VAL A 522 16.24 22.06 -2.14
CA VAL A 522 16.79 23.35 -1.73
C VAL A 522 17.71 23.94 -2.81
N HIS A 523 18.51 23.11 -3.48
CA HIS A 523 19.39 23.56 -4.56
C HIS A 523 18.67 23.84 -5.89
N GLN A 524 17.66 23.03 -6.24
CA GLN A 524 16.93 23.15 -7.51
C GLN A 524 15.90 24.28 -7.53
N GLU A 525 15.30 24.63 -6.39
CA GLU A 525 14.17 25.56 -6.32
C GLU A 525 14.45 26.77 -5.41
N PRO A 526 15.38 27.70 -5.77
CA PRO A 526 15.80 28.79 -4.87
C PRO A 526 14.66 29.68 -4.36
N ARG A 527 13.61 29.88 -5.17
CA ARG A 527 12.44 30.71 -4.81
C ARG A 527 11.38 29.95 -3.97
N GLY A 528 11.49 28.63 -3.86
CA GLY A 528 10.60 27.75 -3.10
C GLY A 528 11.32 26.92 -2.04
N ALA A 529 12.58 27.25 -1.73
CA ALA A 529 13.44 26.44 -0.87
C ALA A 529 13.05 26.48 0.62
N GLU A 530 12.32 27.51 1.07
CA GLU A 530 12.05 27.76 2.50
C GLU A 530 11.33 26.59 3.21
N PRO A 531 10.24 25.99 2.68
CA PRO A 531 9.60 24.83 3.29
C PRO A 531 10.52 23.60 3.34
N HIS A 532 11.35 23.40 2.32
CA HIS A 532 12.32 22.30 2.27
C HIS A 532 13.46 22.49 3.27
N LEU A 533 13.95 23.72 3.42
CA LEU A 533 14.97 24.09 4.40
C LEU A 533 14.43 23.95 5.83
N GLY A 534 13.18 24.33 6.06
CA GLY A 534 12.48 24.11 7.33
C GLY A 534 12.43 22.62 7.69
N LEU A 535 11.97 21.77 6.76
CA LEU A 535 11.94 20.32 6.94
C LEU A 535 13.33 19.72 7.19
N LEU A 536 14.34 20.16 6.44
CA LEU A 536 15.72 19.70 6.61
C LEU A 536 16.24 20.07 8.00
N THR A 537 15.98 21.29 8.45
CA THR A 537 16.41 21.76 9.77
C THR A 537 15.75 20.98 10.91
N GLU A 538 14.47 20.63 10.79
CA GLU A 538 13.75 19.80 11.76
C GLU A 538 14.26 18.35 11.78
N LEU A 539 14.53 17.76 10.60
CA LEU A 539 15.07 16.41 10.48
C LEU A 539 16.47 16.26 11.11
N LEU A 540 17.29 17.30 11.01
CA LEU A 540 18.67 17.31 11.50
C LEU A 540 18.79 17.55 13.00
N LYS A 541 17.68 17.68 13.75
CA LYS A 541 17.72 17.82 15.22
C LYS A 541 18.15 16.53 15.91
N SER A 542 18.75 16.67 17.09
CA SER A 542 19.36 15.57 17.83
C SER A 542 18.41 14.43 18.23
N GLU A 543 17.13 14.76 18.43
CA GLU A 543 16.06 13.84 18.80
C GLU A 543 15.46 13.07 17.62
N ARG A 544 15.78 13.50 16.39
CA ARG A 544 15.34 12.86 15.14
C ARG A 544 16.47 12.10 14.45
N ALA A 545 17.72 12.32 14.86
CA ALA A 545 18.87 11.61 14.33
C ALA A 545 18.83 10.12 14.74
N PRO A 546 19.20 9.20 13.84
CA PRO A 546 19.35 7.78 14.19
C PRO A 546 20.37 7.56 15.31
N ASP A 547 20.29 6.43 16.00
CA ASP A 547 21.23 6.04 17.05
C ASP A 547 21.96 4.72 16.67
N PRO A 548 23.31 4.71 16.58
CA PRO A 548 24.20 5.86 16.47
C PRO A 548 23.92 6.79 15.26
N PRO A 549 24.33 8.08 15.34
CA PRO A 549 24.16 9.05 14.25
C PRO A 549 24.99 8.73 13.01
N THR A 550 24.43 8.98 11.82
CA THR A 550 25.16 8.89 10.55
C THR A 550 25.88 10.20 10.22
N TRP A 551 27.09 10.36 10.78
CA TRP A 551 27.87 11.60 10.67
C TRP A 551 28.09 12.13 9.24
N PRO A 552 28.36 11.29 8.22
CA PRO A 552 28.48 11.79 6.85
C PRO A 552 27.18 12.44 6.33
N ASP A 553 26.02 11.85 6.63
CA ASP A 553 24.73 12.38 6.18
C ASP A 553 24.37 13.67 6.93
N LEU A 554 24.62 13.70 8.24
CA LEU A 554 24.44 14.90 9.06
C LEU A 554 25.33 16.05 8.59
N PHE A 555 26.60 15.78 8.26
CA PHE A 555 27.52 16.77 7.71
C PHE A 555 26.94 17.38 6.42
N LEU A 556 26.48 16.54 5.50
CA LEU A 556 25.90 16.97 4.22
C LEU A 556 24.62 17.80 4.43
N GLY A 557 23.76 17.41 5.38
CA GLY A 557 22.57 18.16 5.74
C GLY A 557 22.90 19.53 6.34
N TRP A 558 23.79 19.58 7.33
CA TRP A 558 24.23 20.83 7.96
C TRP A 558 24.95 21.75 6.98
N GLU A 559 25.74 21.21 6.06
CA GLU A 559 26.41 21.99 5.03
C GLU A 559 25.40 22.75 4.16
N THR A 560 24.32 22.09 3.78
CA THR A 560 23.24 22.72 3.01
C THR A 560 22.54 23.79 3.84
N VAL A 561 22.24 23.55 5.13
CA VAL A 561 21.62 24.55 6.01
C VAL A 561 22.54 25.77 6.22
N PHE A 562 23.81 25.55 6.53
CA PHE A 562 24.80 26.60 6.80
C PHE A 562 25.33 27.29 5.56
N SER A 563 24.98 26.81 4.36
CA SER A 563 25.20 27.55 3.11
C SER A 563 24.17 28.66 2.87
N GLN A 564 23.03 28.61 3.56
CA GLN A 564 22.01 29.66 3.48
C GLN A 564 22.34 30.81 4.44
N PRO A 565 21.80 32.02 4.22
CA PRO A 565 21.90 33.11 5.18
C PRO A 565 21.39 32.66 6.57
N PRO A 566 21.99 33.13 7.68
CA PRO A 566 21.54 32.79 9.03
C PRO A 566 20.04 33.07 9.22
N THR A 567 19.28 32.04 9.59
CA THR A 567 17.84 32.13 9.88
C THR A 567 17.55 31.84 11.35
N GLU A 568 16.33 32.14 11.79
CA GLU A 568 15.85 31.77 13.12
C GLU A 568 15.75 30.24 13.32
N LEU A 569 15.72 29.47 12.23
CA LEU A 569 15.69 28.00 12.27
C LEU A 569 16.99 27.38 12.81
N TRP A 570 18.12 28.09 12.74
CA TRP A 570 19.41 27.57 13.23
C TRP A 570 19.43 27.40 14.74
N LYS A 571 18.77 28.29 15.48
CA LYS A 571 18.77 28.30 16.95
C LYS A 571 18.21 26.98 17.54
N PRO A 572 17.00 26.50 17.19
CA PRO A 572 16.50 25.24 17.73
C PRO A 572 17.33 24.03 17.27
N LEU A 573 17.87 24.04 16.04
CA LEU A 573 18.75 22.98 15.55
C LEU A 573 20.03 22.85 16.40
N VAL A 574 20.80 23.93 16.52
CA VAL A 574 22.09 23.93 17.21
C VAL A 574 21.89 23.66 18.72
N SER A 575 20.88 24.27 19.34
CA SER A 575 20.57 24.06 20.75
C SER A 575 20.17 22.60 21.07
N SER A 576 19.52 21.89 20.14
CA SER A 576 19.19 20.47 20.33
C SER A 576 20.47 19.63 20.52
N TRP A 577 21.48 19.83 19.66
CA TRP A 577 22.74 19.09 19.72
C TRP A 577 23.63 19.50 20.90
N LEU A 578 23.65 20.78 21.27
CA LEU A 578 24.33 21.22 22.48
C LEU A 578 23.72 20.56 23.73
N THR A 579 22.39 20.47 23.79
CA THR A 579 21.67 19.79 24.87
C THR A 579 21.96 18.29 24.89
N ALA A 580 22.00 17.65 23.71
CA ALA A 580 22.32 16.23 23.58
C ALA A 580 23.76 15.92 24.00
N ALA A 581 24.75 16.73 23.58
CA ALA A 581 26.15 16.59 24.00
C ALA A 581 26.36 16.86 25.51
N ALA A 582 25.56 17.76 26.10
CA ALA A 582 25.58 17.99 27.54
C ALA A 582 25.00 16.81 28.33
N ALA A 583 24.05 16.07 27.76
CA ALA A 583 23.46 14.88 28.35
C ALA A 583 24.33 13.63 28.15
N ASP A 584 25.00 13.52 27.00
CA ASP A 584 25.75 12.33 26.57
C ASP A 584 27.05 12.74 25.85
N SER A 585 28.19 12.37 26.45
CA SER A 585 29.52 12.70 25.91
C SER A 585 29.82 12.01 24.58
N THR A 586 29.15 10.90 24.24
CA THR A 586 29.34 10.25 22.93
C THR A 586 28.85 11.12 21.77
N ARG A 587 27.99 12.12 22.08
CA ARG A 587 27.45 13.07 21.10
C ARG A 587 28.30 14.34 20.95
N GLU A 588 29.40 14.49 21.70
CA GLU A 588 30.31 15.65 21.58
C GLU A 588 30.92 15.77 20.17
N MET A 589 31.06 14.65 19.44
CA MET A 589 31.56 14.67 18.05
C MET A 589 30.67 15.52 17.11
N ALA A 590 29.38 15.67 17.42
CA ALA A 590 28.47 16.53 16.66
C ALA A 590 28.96 17.97 16.57
N LEU A 591 29.60 18.47 17.63
CA LEU A 591 30.07 19.85 17.74
C LEU A 591 31.12 20.15 16.67
N GLY A 592 32.14 19.27 16.55
CA GLY A 592 33.17 19.39 15.53
C GLY A 592 32.63 19.24 14.11
N VAL A 593 31.76 18.25 13.88
CA VAL A 593 31.15 18.01 12.56
C VAL A 593 30.27 19.21 12.12
N MET A 594 29.50 19.80 13.04
CA MET A 594 28.65 20.96 12.78
C MET A 594 29.48 22.21 12.44
N VAL A 595 30.57 22.47 13.17
CA VAL A 595 31.50 23.55 12.81
C VAL A 595 32.14 23.31 11.45
N GLY A 596 32.58 22.08 11.17
CA GLY A 596 33.16 21.71 9.88
C GLY A 596 32.19 21.94 8.71
N ALA A 597 30.91 21.65 8.91
CA ALA A 597 29.85 21.84 7.90
C ALA A 597 29.65 23.31 7.49
N THR A 598 30.10 24.27 8.30
CA THR A 598 30.09 25.69 7.90
C THR A 598 31.07 26.01 6.77
N ARG A 599 32.01 25.10 6.47
CA ARG A 599 33.13 25.29 5.51
C ARG A 599 33.91 26.58 5.77
N GLY A 600 34.01 27.01 7.04
CA GLY A 600 34.77 28.21 7.42
C GLY A 600 34.11 29.54 7.07
N ARG A 601 32.79 29.57 6.79
CA ARG A 601 32.06 30.81 6.49
C ARG A 601 31.91 31.67 7.75
N ALA A 602 32.50 32.86 7.75
CA ALA A 602 32.54 33.75 8.91
C ALA A 602 31.15 34.05 9.49
N ALA A 603 30.16 34.43 8.65
CA ALA A 603 28.81 34.71 9.11
C ALA A 603 28.14 33.51 9.82
N ALA A 604 28.40 32.28 9.32
CA ALA A 604 27.88 31.07 9.94
C ALA A 604 28.52 30.82 11.30
N LEU A 605 29.86 30.90 11.37
CA LEU A 605 30.62 30.71 12.61
C LEU A 605 30.22 31.73 13.70
N HIS A 606 30.06 33.00 13.34
CA HIS A 606 29.60 34.03 14.28
C HIS A 606 28.18 33.75 14.81
N ARG A 607 27.27 33.26 13.95
CA ARG A 607 25.92 32.88 14.39
C ARG A 607 25.95 31.67 15.31
N LEU A 608 26.76 30.64 15.02
CA LEU A 608 26.92 29.47 15.90
C LEU A 608 27.44 29.88 17.28
N TYR A 609 28.43 30.77 17.33
CA TYR A 609 28.94 31.33 18.58
C TYR A 609 27.83 32.04 19.38
N ALA A 610 27.06 32.92 18.73
CA ALA A 610 25.96 33.64 19.38
C ALA A 610 24.89 32.70 19.95
N ILE A 611 24.54 31.62 19.22
CA ILE A 611 23.58 30.61 19.70
C ILE A 611 24.13 29.86 20.92
N ALA A 612 25.42 29.49 20.89
CA ALA A 612 26.06 28.78 22.00
C ALA A 612 26.08 29.61 23.29
N CYS A 613 26.37 30.91 23.18
CA CYS A 613 26.33 31.84 24.32
C CYS A 613 24.93 31.94 24.94
N ASP A 614 23.91 32.11 24.11
CA ASP A 614 22.50 32.20 24.56
C ASP A 614 22.02 30.89 25.20
N TRP A 615 22.38 29.75 24.61
CA TRP A 615 22.05 28.42 25.15
C TRP A 615 22.73 28.17 26.52
N ALA A 616 24.02 28.50 26.65
CA ALA A 616 24.74 28.33 27.92
C ALA A 616 24.16 29.20 29.04
N GLY A 617 23.63 30.39 28.71
CA GLY A 617 23.00 31.31 29.66
C GLY A 617 21.59 30.89 30.13
N THR A 618 20.92 29.98 29.42
CA THR A 618 19.51 29.62 29.65
C THR A 618 19.28 28.22 30.22
N THR A 619 20.33 27.40 30.31
CA THR A 619 20.24 25.99 30.72
C THR A 619 20.21 25.77 32.24
N SER A 620 19.47 24.75 32.69
CA SER A 620 19.34 24.39 34.12
C SER A 620 20.56 23.64 34.69
N ARG A 621 21.52 23.22 33.86
CA ARG A 621 22.76 22.52 34.27
C ARG A 621 24.00 23.35 33.90
N PRO A 622 24.30 24.42 34.65
CA PRO A 622 25.28 25.43 34.23
C PRO A 622 26.70 24.87 34.04
N SER A 623 27.20 24.02 34.94
CA SER A 623 28.58 23.51 34.86
C SER A 623 28.86 22.69 33.59
N ARG A 624 27.98 21.74 33.26
CA ARG A 624 28.15 20.88 32.06
C ARG A 624 27.90 21.66 30.78
N ALA A 625 26.94 22.59 30.79
CA ALA A 625 26.68 23.43 29.63
C ALA A 625 27.84 24.38 29.32
N THR A 626 28.48 24.96 30.35
CA THR A 626 29.69 25.78 30.14
C THR A 626 30.82 24.95 29.53
N SER A 627 31.02 23.70 29.96
CA SER A 627 32.04 22.81 29.35
C SER A 627 31.75 22.51 27.87
N VAL A 628 30.50 22.20 27.53
CA VAL A 628 30.09 21.93 26.13
C VAL A 628 30.20 23.17 25.27
N ALA A 629 29.78 24.33 25.77
CA ALA A 629 29.93 25.60 25.05
C ALA A 629 31.41 25.94 24.82
N ALA A 630 32.28 25.74 25.82
CA ALA A 630 33.72 25.95 25.67
C ALA A 630 34.35 25.01 24.63
N LEU A 631 33.95 23.73 24.61
CA LEU A 631 34.40 22.78 23.59
C LEU A 631 33.93 23.21 22.19
N PHE A 632 32.69 23.66 22.06
CA PHE A 632 32.16 24.16 20.79
C PHE A 632 32.89 25.43 20.31
N TRP A 633 33.24 26.33 21.23
CA TRP A 633 34.07 27.51 20.92
C TRP A 633 35.47 27.12 20.44
N GLN A 634 36.12 26.14 21.08
CA GLN A 634 37.42 25.65 20.63
C GLN A 634 37.38 25.14 19.17
N HIS A 635 36.31 24.41 18.80
CA HIS A 635 36.11 24.01 17.42
C HIS A 635 35.92 25.21 16.47
N ILE A 636 35.13 26.20 16.87
CA ILE A 636 34.91 27.43 16.08
C ILE A 636 36.22 28.19 15.87
N ASP A 637 37.00 28.42 16.92
CA ASP A 637 38.28 29.11 16.86
C ASP A 637 39.24 28.38 15.93
N HIS A 638 39.37 27.05 16.08
CA HIS A 638 40.22 26.24 15.20
C HIS A 638 39.83 26.37 13.72
N ALA A 639 38.54 26.39 13.41
CA ALA A 639 38.05 26.58 12.05
C ALA A 639 38.30 28.00 11.49
N GLN A 640 38.35 29.02 12.36
CA GLN A 640 38.72 30.39 11.98
C GLN A 640 40.22 30.50 11.70
N TYR A 641 41.07 29.93 12.57
CA TYR A 641 42.53 29.98 12.43
C TYR A 641 43.06 29.18 11.22
N ALA A 642 42.46 28.02 10.93
CA ALA A 642 42.84 27.23 9.75
C ALA A 642 42.62 27.99 8.43
N ARG A 643 41.67 28.94 8.40
CA ARG A 643 41.40 29.81 7.26
C ARG A 643 42.42 30.93 7.10
N THR A 644 42.86 31.56 8.19
CA THR A 644 43.90 32.60 8.15
C THR A 644 45.22 32.03 7.65
N GLU A 645 45.60 30.81 8.06
CA GLU A 645 46.82 30.15 7.55
C GLU A 645 46.73 29.76 6.06
N THR A 646 45.55 29.36 5.58
CA THR A 646 45.36 29.03 4.14
C THR A 646 45.29 30.29 3.27
N ALA A 647 44.71 31.39 3.78
CA ALA A 647 44.74 32.68 3.11
C ALA A 647 46.18 33.25 3.07
N GLU A 648 46.93 33.18 4.16
CA GLU A 648 48.34 33.61 4.22
C GLU A 648 49.25 32.75 3.34
N ARG A 649 48.98 31.44 3.20
CA ARG A 649 49.69 30.55 2.25
C ARG A 649 49.31 30.80 0.79
N ALA A 650 48.09 31.26 0.50
CA ALA A 650 47.67 31.64 -0.86
C ALA A 650 48.19 33.02 -1.28
N ASP A 651 48.38 33.94 -0.31
CA ASP A 651 49.04 35.24 -0.52
C ASP A 651 50.57 35.14 -0.57
N ALA A 652 51.14 34.04 -0.04
CA ALA A 652 52.50 33.63 -0.34
C ALA A 652 52.55 32.97 -1.74
N GLY A 653 52.54 33.80 -2.79
CA GLY A 653 52.75 33.36 -4.18
C GLY A 653 53.97 32.45 -4.32
N PRO A 654 54.05 31.64 -5.40
CA PRO A 654 55.09 30.63 -5.56
C PRO A 654 56.45 31.28 -5.40
N ARG A 655 57.20 30.87 -4.36
CA ARG A 655 58.61 31.20 -4.25
C ARG A 655 59.30 30.57 -5.45
N THR A 656 59.54 31.38 -6.47
CA THR A 656 60.52 31.08 -7.52
C THR A 656 61.85 30.86 -6.82
N THR A 657 62.21 29.60 -6.66
CA THR A 657 63.58 29.21 -6.32
C THR A 657 64.47 29.63 -7.47
N GLU A 658 65.36 30.56 -7.15
CA GLU A 658 66.43 31.08 -7.97
C GLU A 658 67.53 30.00 -8.15
N GLU A 659 67.18 28.88 -8.78
CA GLU A 659 68.12 27.82 -9.22
C GLU A 659 67.61 27.22 -10.54
N ALA A 660 67.65 28.04 -11.60
CA ALA A 660 67.77 27.59 -12.99
C ALA A 660 68.30 28.78 -13.80
N ARG A 661 69.63 28.91 -13.79
CA ARG A 661 70.41 29.69 -14.74
C ARG A 661 71.08 28.74 -15.71
#